data_AF-A0A972QIA3-F1
#
_entry.id   AF-A0A972QIA3-F1
#
_cell.length_a   1.000
_cell.length_b   1.000
_cell.length_c   1.000
_cell.angle_alpha   90.00
_cell.angle_beta   90.00
_cell.angle_gamma   90.00
#
_symmetry.space_group_name_H-M   'P 1'
#
loop_
_entity.id
_entity.type
_entity.pdbx_description
1 polymer ?
#
loop_
_entity_poly.entity_id
_entity_poly.type
_entity_poly.pdbx_seq_one_letter_code
_entity_poly.pdbx_strand_id
1 'polypeptide(L)'
;LLTDHHPRYEHFKKQSFSPDIWRTILNKAKTFGVEVYADVFGLEALNLAIECGIDGFKVHSSDMSNKKLLQKLKDQKKKIFLSTGGTTIQEIKYALENISASDRQNEIILLHGFQAYPTSVRDAGLSRLGKLKELFGDTVKIGYSDHTSADDRFSTMLPLIVIPYGVEYIEKHVTLNRSSKGVDYHSSFEPRDLEVFIKEFRCAESAITANPFKFSDAEKNYRDTVKKQWVTKRALRVGDVISDDNIEMKRSPVSINTPLYEDIIGKKVTRPIEAEESISRYKLEHKVLAVIVARSGSSRLPDKATMDINGKPAICHLLERVSLALKKGYIDTVAFCTTKEEKDNKLVNIASGFPFKIYRGSVNNVLSRMMLAVSDNGDHDIVLRITGDDLLVDPDYIKEIVECHLQQNANYTDAKGMPSGTETEAFDTGVLRFVHGFSKNSSGTEYLTNYIKENADQFCTASLVIPERHAKGYRLTLDTIEDYEVIKRLLAYLESIGKDVDYTLDDIGTFFENNPEVLKINKLVQQKKTPVSVDTEIDWPHYTRIPLVSVYITSHNYGKFLKKAIESVLKQKFMDFELIIIDDGSTDNSVKIMESYQNHPKIKIICQKNKGLNVTCNIALKLSRGKYIMRLDADDYLDENALLVMTEALERDSEAALVFPDYYMVDEKGEIISQERRHDSAEVNLFDRPAHGACTMIRKETLLKVGGYSEDFACQDGYDIWLKVIKKSKIINTNIPLFYYRRHGRNSTNDEHRILETRHHIVRKNLDELKISKKNHISIIPIRGGEENPFAVRNFAGTTLLDITVNNIFKNENVSKIIVSSPDSIIIDYAKKYAAKGIMVDKRPEGLGNYNTLISKTIDYLLEKYSASIGQPDTVSVINFEYPFRKHFFLDNIINNLYLFEADSVLSVIRKDANYYYHNGKGLVSFNTNRTLRLERDFTYEAAGGLHSVRYSSYAKHGNIVCGKIGHVIIDEESSMPITSDSEFEAAESFYKAKLT
;
A
#
# COMPACT_ATOMS: atom_id res chain seq x y z
N LEU A 1 -5.75 -7.77 61.34
CA LEU A 1 -6.14 -8.74 60.28
C LEU A 1 -7.63 -9.04 60.28
N LEU A 2 -8.19 -9.50 61.40
CA LEU A 2 -9.62 -9.85 61.51
C LEU A 2 -10.28 -9.02 62.61
N THR A 3 -11.58 -8.75 62.47
CA THR A 3 -12.38 -8.25 63.61
C THR A 3 -12.49 -9.36 64.66
N ASP A 4 -12.63 -8.97 65.91
CA ASP A 4 -12.83 -9.88 67.05
C ASP A 4 -14.03 -10.82 66.88
N HIS A 5 -15.07 -10.38 66.18
CA HIS A 5 -16.24 -11.18 65.86
C HIS A 5 -16.08 -12.11 64.65
N HIS A 6 -14.94 -12.08 63.95
CA HIS A 6 -14.72 -12.97 62.80
C HIS A 6 -14.54 -14.43 63.26
N PRO A 7 -15.19 -15.43 62.62
CA PRO A 7 -15.16 -16.83 63.07
C PRO A 7 -13.75 -17.45 63.21
N ARG A 8 -12.77 -16.90 62.48
CA ARG A 8 -11.36 -17.34 62.52
C ARG A 8 -10.44 -16.49 63.40
N TYR A 9 -10.94 -15.48 64.12
CA TYR A 9 -10.10 -14.57 64.92
C TYR A 9 -9.20 -15.32 65.90
N GLU A 10 -9.79 -16.18 66.73
CA GLU A 10 -9.03 -16.98 67.72
C GLU A 10 -8.05 -17.97 67.08
N HIS A 11 -8.39 -18.51 65.90
CA HIS A 11 -7.50 -19.39 65.16
C HIS A 11 -6.23 -18.67 64.68
N PHE A 12 -6.36 -17.43 64.17
CA PHE A 12 -5.21 -16.61 63.77
C PHE A 12 -4.43 -16.08 64.98
N LYS A 13 -5.12 -15.70 66.06
CA LYS A 13 -4.47 -15.25 67.30
C LYS A 13 -3.56 -16.32 67.89
N LYS A 14 -3.97 -17.59 67.85
CA LYS A 14 -3.13 -18.74 68.29
C LYS A 14 -1.88 -18.96 67.43
N GLN A 15 -1.90 -18.51 66.17
CA GLN A 15 -0.79 -18.67 65.22
C GLN A 15 0.14 -17.44 65.18
N SER A 16 -0.33 -16.29 65.68
CA SER A 16 0.45 -15.06 65.65
C SER A 16 1.60 -15.10 66.65
N PHE A 17 2.78 -14.64 66.21
CA PHE A 17 3.90 -14.37 67.09
C PHE A 17 3.83 -12.95 67.67
N SER A 18 4.38 -12.76 68.87
CA SER A 18 4.57 -11.42 69.42
C SER A 18 5.62 -10.65 68.61
N PRO A 19 5.62 -9.30 68.65
CA PRO A 19 6.63 -8.49 67.97
C PRO A 19 8.08 -8.89 68.30
N ASP A 20 8.37 -9.28 69.54
CA ASP A 20 9.72 -9.68 69.95
C ASP A 20 10.17 -11.02 69.36
N ILE A 21 9.23 -11.96 69.21
CA ILE A 21 9.49 -13.22 68.51
C ILE A 21 9.74 -12.94 67.02
N TRP A 22 8.94 -12.07 66.39
CA TRP A 22 9.17 -11.66 65.01
C TRP A 22 10.55 -11.01 64.80
N ARG A 23 10.97 -10.10 65.69
CA ARG A 23 12.34 -9.53 65.65
C ARG A 23 13.40 -10.62 65.70
N THR A 24 13.23 -11.60 66.58
CA THR A 24 14.16 -12.73 66.72
C THR A 24 14.22 -13.55 65.44
N ILE A 25 13.07 -13.89 64.85
CA ILE A 25 12.97 -14.68 63.61
C ILE A 25 13.62 -13.92 62.45
N LEU A 26 13.26 -12.66 62.22
CA LEU A 26 13.75 -11.86 61.10
C LEU A 26 15.26 -11.60 61.19
N ASN A 27 15.76 -11.28 62.39
CA ASN A 27 17.20 -11.10 62.60
C ASN A 27 17.97 -12.41 62.39
N LYS A 28 17.40 -13.55 62.81
CA LYS A 28 18.01 -14.87 62.57
C LYS A 28 18.03 -15.22 61.08
N ALA A 29 16.93 -14.98 60.37
CA ALA A 29 16.80 -15.28 58.93
C ALA A 29 17.91 -14.60 58.11
N LYS A 30 18.23 -13.35 58.43
CA LYS A 30 19.31 -12.59 57.78
C LYS A 30 20.70 -13.19 57.92
N THR A 31 20.93 -13.99 58.97
CA THR A 31 22.24 -14.64 59.18
C THR A 31 22.54 -15.75 58.16
N PHE A 32 21.53 -16.20 57.40
CA PHE A 32 21.69 -17.26 56.40
C PHE A 32 22.11 -16.77 55.01
N GLY A 33 22.32 -15.46 54.81
CA GLY A 33 22.76 -14.92 53.52
C GLY A 33 21.69 -14.97 52.42
N VAL A 34 20.41 -15.03 52.80
CA VAL A 34 19.25 -14.97 51.90
C VAL A 34 18.55 -13.62 52.00
N GLU A 35 17.91 -13.16 50.92
CA GLU A 35 17.01 -12.01 50.99
C GLU A 35 15.76 -12.37 51.81
N VAL A 36 15.37 -11.50 52.73
CA VAL A 36 14.21 -11.70 53.61
C VAL A 36 13.11 -10.72 53.24
N TYR A 37 11.96 -11.26 52.86
CA TYR A 37 10.74 -10.51 52.56
C TYR A 37 9.65 -10.86 53.58
N ALA A 38 8.87 -9.87 54.01
CA ALA A 38 7.76 -10.08 54.95
C ALA A 38 6.42 -9.69 54.31
N ASP A 39 5.41 -10.55 54.45
CA ASP A 39 4.02 -10.24 54.10
C ASP A 39 3.40 -9.35 55.18
N VAL A 40 3.15 -8.09 54.85
CA VAL A 40 2.79 -7.04 55.82
C VAL A 40 1.29 -6.76 55.82
N PHE A 41 0.59 -7.33 56.79
CA PHE A 41 -0.84 -7.08 57.02
C PHE A 41 -1.06 -5.81 57.85
N GLY A 42 -0.92 -4.65 57.21
CA GLY A 42 -1.17 -3.33 57.80
C GLY A 42 0.07 -2.61 58.34
N LEU A 43 -0.15 -1.40 58.88
CA LEU A 43 0.94 -0.47 59.25
C LEU A 43 1.83 -0.96 60.40
N GLU A 44 1.27 -1.70 61.37
CA GLU A 44 2.05 -2.23 62.50
C GLU A 44 3.08 -3.27 62.03
N ALA A 45 2.64 -4.22 61.20
CA ALA A 45 3.52 -5.22 60.60
C ALA A 45 4.60 -4.56 59.72
N LEU A 46 4.21 -3.56 58.92
CA LEU A 46 5.16 -2.80 58.10
C LEU A 46 6.21 -2.07 58.95
N ASN A 47 5.81 -1.40 60.05
CA ASN A 47 6.75 -0.70 60.93
C ASN A 47 7.77 -1.67 61.54
N LEU A 48 7.30 -2.81 62.04
CA LEU A 48 8.17 -3.84 62.61
C LEU A 48 9.16 -4.38 61.57
N ALA A 49 8.70 -4.61 60.35
CA ALA A 49 9.53 -5.05 59.24
C ALA A 49 10.61 -4.00 58.87
N ILE A 50 10.25 -2.71 58.84
CA ILE A 50 11.17 -1.59 58.62
C ILE A 50 12.22 -1.50 59.74
N GLU A 51 11.79 -1.61 61.01
CA GLU A 51 12.70 -1.63 62.18
C GLU A 51 13.74 -2.75 62.08
N CYS A 52 13.32 -3.93 61.60
CA CYS A 52 14.21 -5.06 61.39
C CYS A 52 15.08 -4.92 60.13
N GLY A 53 14.86 -3.88 59.31
CA GLY A 53 15.66 -3.55 58.13
C GLY A 53 15.61 -4.58 57.01
N ILE A 54 14.50 -5.29 56.81
CA ILE A 54 14.38 -6.38 55.83
C ILE A 54 14.60 -5.93 54.36
N ASP A 55 14.68 -6.89 53.44
CA ASP A 55 15.08 -6.64 52.04
C ASP A 55 13.91 -6.20 51.14
N GLY A 56 12.68 -6.42 51.59
CA GLY A 56 11.48 -5.92 50.94
C GLY A 56 10.20 -6.42 51.57
N PHE A 57 9.08 -6.11 50.94
CA PHE A 57 7.74 -6.32 51.50
C PHE A 57 6.86 -7.07 50.52
N LYS A 58 5.98 -7.91 51.04
CA LYS A 58 4.85 -8.48 50.30
C LYS A 58 3.56 -7.88 50.84
N VAL A 59 2.66 -7.53 49.95
CA VAL A 59 1.33 -6.98 50.25
C VAL A 59 0.32 -7.99 49.74
N HIS A 60 -0.51 -8.49 50.65
CA HIS A 60 -1.59 -9.39 50.32
C HIS A 60 -2.67 -8.69 49.47
N SER A 61 -3.42 -9.46 48.66
CA SER A 61 -4.39 -8.89 47.72
C SER A 61 -5.53 -8.12 48.40
N SER A 62 -5.79 -8.40 49.68
CA SER A 62 -6.75 -7.68 50.51
C SER A 62 -6.38 -6.22 50.78
N ASP A 63 -5.10 -5.86 50.66
CA ASP A 63 -4.59 -4.52 50.96
C ASP A 63 -4.31 -3.68 49.69
N MET A 64 -4.72 -4.16 48.52
CA MET A 64 -4.53 -3.45 47.23
C MET A 64 -5.27 -2.11 47.16
N SER A 65 -6.28 -1.90 47.98
CA SER A 65 -7.00 -0.63 48.13
C SER A 65 -6.61 0.16 49.38
N ASN A 66 -5.66 -0.34 50.19
CA ASN A 66 -5.25 0.28 51.46
C ASN A 66 -4.28 1.44 51.24
N LYS A 67 -4.81 2.61 50.90
CA LYS A 67 -4.03 3.82 50.61
C LYS A 67 -2.97 4.14 51.66
N LYS A 68 -3.28 4.00 52.95
CA LYS A 68 -2.34 4.34 54.04
C LYS A 68 -1.11 3.43 54.03
N LEU A 69 -1.32 2.13 53.82
CA LEU A 69 -0.22 1.17 53.70
C LEU A 69 0.61 1.44 52.44
N LEU A 70 -0.06 1.57 51.30
CA LEU A 70 0.57 1.76 49.99
C LEU A 70 1.43 3.03 49.94
N GLN A 71 0.92 4.16 50.47
CA GLN A 71 1.68 5.41 50.53
C GLN A 71 2.93 5.31 51.43
N LYS A 72 2.89 4.50 52.49
CA LYS A 72 4.07 4.30 53.35
C LYS A 72 5.16 3.45 52.69
N LEU A 73 4.77 2.55 51.78
CA LEU A 73 5.69 1.74 50.99
C LEU A 73 6.43 2.55 49.92
N LYS A 74 5.86 3.69 49.48
CA LYS A 74 6.45 4.58 48.48
C LYS A 74 7.91 4.96 48.78
N ASP A 75 8.23 5.24 50.04
CA ASP A 75 9.52 5.83 50.42
C ASP A 75 10.61 4.80 50.81
N GLN A 76 10.35 3.50 50.66
CA GLN A 76 11.23 2.45 51.20
C GLN A 76 12.47 2.15 50.34
N LYS A 77 12.41 2.36 49.02
CA LYS A 77 13.45 1.98 48.05
C LYS A 77 13.81 0.47 48.11
N LYS A 78 12.79 -0.38 48.12
CA LYS A 78 12.90 -1.85 48.28
C LYS A 78 12.08 -2.58 47.22
N LYS A 79 12.23 -3.91 47.17
CA LYS A 79 11.32 -4.79 46.42
C LYS A 79 9.96 -4.85 47.09
N ILE A 80 8.89 -4.72 46.30
CA ILE A 80 7.51 -4.79 46.77
C ILE A 80 6.73 -5.81 45.94
N PHE A 81 6.33 -6.91 46.55
CA PHE A 81 5.47 -7.93 45.94
C PHE A 81 4.01 -7.59 46.21
N LEU A 82 3.22 -7.32 45.17
CA LEU A 82 1.79 -7.09 45.26
C LEU A 82 1.05 -8.34 44.81
N SER A 83 0.38 -9.02 45.73
CA SER A 83 -0.41 -10.21 45.40
C SER A 83 -1.66 -9.80 44.62
N THR A 84 -1.91 -10.41 43.47
CA THR A 84 -3.04 -10.05 42.59
C THR A 84 -4.16 -11.10 42.58
N GLY A 85 -4.08 -12.10 43.45
CA GLY A 85 -5.10 -13.13 43.61
C GLY A 85 -6.46 -12.53 43.98
N GLY A 86 -7.45 -12.68 43.10
CA GLY A 86 -8.79 -12.11 43.31
C GLY A 86 -8.90 -10.60 43.07
N THR A 87 -7.84 -9.93 42.61
CA THR A 87 -7.78 -8.48 42.40
C THR A 87 -8.19 -8.08 40.98
N THR A 88 -8.93 -6.99 40.84
CA THR A 88 -9.29 -6.40 39.55
C THR A 88 -8.16 -5.54 38.96
N ILE A 89 -8.18 -5.30 37.64
CA ILE A 89 -7.21 -4.42 36.97
C ILE A 89 -7.25 -2.99 37.54
N GLN A 90 -8.42 -2.51 37.96
CA GLN A 90 -8.58 -1.18 38.56
C GLN A 90 -7.90 -1.09 39.93
N GLU A 91 -8.03 -2.12 40.77
CA GLU A 91 -7.35 -2.18 42.07
C GLU A 91 -5.82 -2.28 41.91
N ILE A 92 -5.33 -3.05 40.92
CA ILE A 92 -3.90 -3.09 40.60
C ILE A 92 -3.41 -1.70 40.19
N LYS A 93 -4.09 -1.04 39.25
CA LYS A 93 -3.76 0.32 38.82
C LYS A 93 -3.74 1.28 40.00
N TYR A 94 -4.77 1.24 40.85
CA TYR A 94 -4.86 2.08 42.04
C TYR A 94 -3.69 1.84 43.01
N ALA A 95 -3.31 0.59 43.26
CA ALA A 95 -2.15 0.27 44.10
C ALA A 95 -0.85 0.86 43.52
N LEU A 96 -0.63 0.69 42.21
CA LEU A 96 0.55 1.20 41.52
C LEU A 96 0.64 2.73 41.57
N GLU A 97 -0.47 3.45 41.35
CA GLU A 97 -0.52 4.91 41.44
C GLU A 97 -0.18 5.43 42.85
N ASN A 98 -0.57 4.70 43.90
CA ASN A 98 -0.29 5.09 45.28
C ASN A 98 1.13 4.74 45.76
N ILE A 99 1.82 3.82 45.08
CA ILE A 99 3.23 3.47 45.34
C ILE A 99 4.19 4.23 44.41
N SER A 100 3.77 4.57 43.18
CA SER A 100 4.65 5.06 42.10
C SER A 100 4.22 6.44 41.59
N ALA A 101 4.62 7.52 42.28
CA ALA A 101 4.17 8.86 41.89
C ALA A 101 5.25 9.81 41.33
N SER A 102 6.55 9.46 41.25
CA SER A 102 7.50 10.36 40.55
C SER A 102 8.92 9.87 40.24
N ASP A 103 9.55 8.91 40.94
CA ASP A 103 11.00 8.65 40.76
C ASP A 103 11.46 7.16 40.71
N ARG A 104 10.58 6.19 40.45
CA ARG A 104 10.90 4.74 40.25
C ARG A 104 11.96 4.14 41.22
N GLN A 105 11.92 4.48 42.52
CA GLN A 105 12.92 3.98 43.47
C GLN A 105 12.64 2.56 44.03
N ASN A 106 11.41 2.05 43.90
CA ASN A 106 11.04 0.68 44.31
C ASN A 106 10.98 -0.26 43.09
N GLU A 107 11.40 -1.51 43.27
CA GLU A 107 11.17 -2.58 42.30
C GLU A 107 9.83 -3.25 42.64
N ILE A 108 8.82 -3.11 41.79
CA ILE A 108 7.47 -3.63 42.04
C ILE A 108 7.26 -4.92 41.25
N ILE A 109 6.72 -5.94 41.92
CA ILE A 109 6.41 -7.25 41.35
C ILE A 109 4.90 -7.52 41.53
N LEU A 110 4.17 -7.78 40.46
CA LEU A 110 2.80 -8.28 40.52
C LEU A 110 2.82 -9.80 40.61
N LEU A 111 2.39 -10.34 41.75
CA LEU A 111 2.46 -11.76 42.06
C LEU A 111 1.06 -12.39 41.88
N HIS A 112 0.85 -13.06 40.74
CA HIS A 112 -0.43 -13.70 40.42
C HIS A 112 -0.54 -15.09 41.06
N GLY A 113 -1.69 -15.36 41.67
CA GLY A 113 -1.95 -16.62 42.37
C GLY A 113 -2.75 -16.37 43.65
N PHE A 114 -3.40 -17.41 44.14
CA PHE A 114 -4.13 -17.38 45.40
C PHE A 114 -4.16 -18.78 46.00
N GLN A 115 -4.40 -18.86 47.32
CA GLN A 115 -4.52 -20.11 48.04
C GLN A 115 -5.99 -20.50 48.24
N ALA A 116 -6.38 -21.65 47.69
CA ALA A 116 -7.66 -22.31 47.95
C ALA A 116 -7.48 -23.71 48.55
N TYR A 117 -6.59 -23.85 49.54
CA TYR A 117 -6.37 -25.04 50.38
C TYR A 117 -6.73 -26.44 49.79
N PRO A 118 -6.07 -26.93 48.71
CA PRO A 118 -5.17 -26.24 47.78
C PRO A 118 -5.88 -25.78 46.50
N THR A 119 -5.27 -24.83 45.79
CA THR A 119 -5.80 -24.31 44.53
C THR A 119 -5.82 -25.40 43.46
N SER A 120 -6.95 -25.56 42.75
CA SER A 120 -7.03 -26.52 41.66
C SER A 120 -6.21 -26.07 40.45
N VAL A 121 -5.73 -27.01 39.63
CA VAL A 121 -4.98 -26.71 38.40
C VAL A 121 -5.78 -25.80 37.46
N ARG A 122 -7.10 -26.01 37.36
CA ARG A 122 -7.99 -25.17 36.52
C ARG A 122 -8.04 -23.73 37.04
N ASP A 123 -8.06 -23.55 38.35
CA ASP A 123 -8.26 -22.24 38.97
C ASP A 123 -6.98 -21.39 39.01
N ALA A 124 -5.80 -21.98 38.77
CA ALA A 124 -4.53 -21.25 38.68
C ALA A 124 -4.56 -20.12 37.61
N GLY A 125 -5.33 -20.30 36.54
CA GLY A 125 -5.65 -19.23 35.59
C GLY A 125 -4.42 -18.55 34.95
N LEU A 126 -3.44 -19.34 34.52
CA LEU A 126 -2.11 -18.86 34.11
C LEU A 126 -2.12 -17.84 32.96
N SER A 127 -3.12 -17.85 32.07
CA SER A 127 -3.23 -16.88 30.97
C SER A 127 -3.35 -15.42 31.45
N ARG A 128 -3.75 -15.19 32.70
CA ARG A 128 -3.78 -13.86 33.31
C ARG A 128 -2.39 -13.23 33.43
N LEU A 129 -1.34 -14.05 33.61
CA LEU A 129 0.05 -13.58 33.66
C LEU A 129 0.43 -12.84 32.37
N GLY A 130 0.09 -13.41 31.22
CA GLY A 130 0.32 -12.77 29.91
C GLY A 130 -0.40 -11.42 29.82
N LYS A 131 -1.65 -11.33 30.31
CA LYS A 131 -2.39 -10.06 30.31
C LYS A 131 -1.82 -9.02 31.28
N LEU A 132 -1.35 -9.45 32.45
CA LEU A 132 -0.66 -8.56 33.39
C LEU A 132 0.66 -8.03 32.81
N LYS A 133 1.43 -8.90 32.14
CA LYS A 133 2.65 -8.50 31.44
C LYS A 133 2.36 -7.48 30.33
N GLU A 134 1.33 -7.73 29.51
CA GLU A 134 0.89 -6.82 28.45
C GLU A 134 0.50 -5.43 28.99
N LEU A 135 -0.26 -5.39 30.09
CA LEU A 135 -0.82 -4.14 30.62
C LEU A 135 0.15 -3.33 31.49
N PHE A 136 1.03 -3.99 32.24
CA PHE A 136 1.85 -3.35 33.27
C PHE A 136 3.36 -3.60 33.14
N GLY A 137 3.79 -4.50 32.25
CA GLY A 137 5.15 -5.05 32.18
C GLY A 137 6.27 -4.06 31.90
N ASP A 138 5.96 -2.86 31.42
CA ASP A 138 6.91 -1.76 31.21
C ASP A 138 7.34 -1.07 32.52
N THR A 139 6.58 -1.31 33.59
CA THR A 139 6.74 -0.62 34.89
C THR A 139 6.92 -1.56 36.07
N VAL A 140 6.47 -2.81 35.93
CA VAL A 140 6.52 -3.82 36.99
C VAL A 140 7.03 -5.15 36.44
N LYS A 141 7.56 -5.97 37.34
CA LYS A 141 7.86 -7.37 37.05
C LYS A 141 6.67 -8.26 37.37
N ILE A 142 6.67 -9.46 36.80
CA ILE A 142 5.59 -10.43 36.99
C ILE A 142 6.12 -11.62 37.80
N GLY A 143 5.33 -12.05 38.78
CA GLY A 143 5.56 -13.24 39.60
C GLY A 143 4.38 -14.19 39.56
N TYR A 144 4.61 -15.44 39.94
CA TYR A 144 3.58 -16.45 40.15
C TYR A 144 3.65 -17.04 41.57
N SER A 145 2.53 -17.11 42.26
CA SER A 145 2.41 -17.70 43.59
C SER A 145 1.57 -18.97 43.53
N ASP A 146 2.27 -20.11 43.63
CA ASP A 146 1.66 -21.41 43.45
C ASP A 146 1.18 -22.01 44.76
N HIS A 147 -0.09 -22.38 44.79
CA HIS A 147 -0.72 -23.03 45.93
C HIS A 147 -1.43 -24.33 45.52
N THR A 148 -0.97 -24.96 44.45
CA THR A 148 -1.50 -26.27 44.06
C THR A 148 -1.02 -27.35 45.03
N SER A 149 -1.75 -28.46 45.09
CA SER A 149 -1.42 -29.55 46.01
C SER A 149 -0.02 -30.06 45.74
N ALA A 150 0.85 -30.12 46.75
CA ALA A 150 2.19 -30.67 46.61
C ALA A 150 2.18 -32.19 46.31
N ASP A 151 1.04 -32.88 46.48
CA ASP A 151 0.86 -34.26 46.03
C ASP A 151 0.48 -34.38 44.54
N ASP A 152 0.12 -33.25 43.91
CA ASP A 152 -0.16 -33.20 42.49
C ASP A 152 1.13 -32.91 41.72
N ARG A 153 1.40 -33.67 40.66
CA ARG A 153 2.54 -33.43 39.76
C ARG A 153 2.53 -32.02 39.16
N PHE A 154 1.36 -31.39 39.04
CA PHE A 154 1.24 -30.03 38.52
C PHE A 154 1.84 -28.98 39.46
N SER A 155 2.13 -29.33 40.71
CA SER A 155 2.80 -28.44 41.67
C SER A 155 4.22 -28.06 41.31
N THR A 156 4.90 -28.87 40.51
CA THR A 156 6.17 -28.51 39.86
C THR A 156 5.96 -28.05 38.43
N MET A 157 5.02 -28.61 37.67
CA MET A 157 4.82 -28.27 36.26
C MET A 157 4.26 -26.85 36.03
N LEU A 158 3.31 -26.36 36.84
CA LEU A 158 2.71 -25.04 36.61
C LEU A 158 3.75 -23.92 36.70
N PRO A 159 4.65 -23.88 37.71
CA PRO A 159 5.75 -22.92 37.71
C PRO A 159 6.67 -22.97 36.48
N LEU A 160 6.83 -24.13 35.82
CA LEU A 160 7.60 -24.22 34.57
C LEU A 160 6.84 -23.62 33.39
N ILE A 161 5.53 -23.86 33.32
CA ILE A 161 4.64 -23.37 32.26
C ILE A 161 4.53 -21.84 32.27
N VAL A 162 4.79 -21.19 33.41
CA VAL A 162 4.68 -19.73 33.51
C VAL A 162 5.89 -18.95 33.03
N ILE A 163 7.04 -19.61 32.85
CA ILE A 163 8.29 -18.95 32.43
C ILE A 163 8.10 -18.13 31.13
N PRO A 164 7.45 -18.65 30.05
CA PRO A 164 7.21 -17.89 28.83
C PRO A 164 6.28 -16.68 28.99
N TYR A 165 5.50 -16.57 30.07
CA TYR A 165 4.69 -15.38 30.36
C TYR A 165 5.51 -14.24 31.00
N GLY A 166 6.84 -14.38 31.07
CA GLY A 166 7.75 -13.38 31.63
C GLY A 166 7.72 -13.35 33.15
N VAL A 167 7.45 -14.49 33.79
CA VAL A 167 7.51 -14.64 35.24
C VAL A 167 8.96 -14.70 35.70
N GLU A 168 9.35 -13.78 36.58
CA GLU A 168 10.70 -13.68 37.16
C GLU A 168 10.78 -14.22 38.60
N TYR A 169 9.62 -14.36 39.27
CA TYR A 169 9.54 -14.76 40.67
C TYR A 169 8.50 -15.86 40.87
N ILE A 170 8.88 -16.91 41.60
CA ILE A 170 7.98 -17.99 42.02
C ILE A 170 7.87 -18.00 43.55
N GLU A 171 6.66 -17.97 44.07
CA GLU A 171 6.38 -18.20 45.50
C GLU A 171 5.80 -19.60 45.68
N LYS A 172 6.33 -20.32 46.67
CA LYS A 172 5.88 -21.66 47.06
C LYS A 172 5.96 -21.80 48.59
N HIS A 173 4.95 -22.43 49.19
CA HIS A 173 5.02 -22.77 50.60
C HIS A 173 6.06 -23.88 50.84
N VAL A 174 6.69 -23.86 52.01
CA VAL A 174 7.65 -24.88 52.44
C VAL A 174 7.36 -25.32 53.87
N THR A 175 7.65 -26.57 54.21
CA THR A 175 7.54 -27.11 55.56
C THR A 175 8.64 -28.12 55.83
N LEU A 176 9.01 -28.31 57.10
CA LEU A 176 9.98 -29.34 57.50
C LEU A 176 9.39 -30.76 57.46
N ASN A 177 8.08 -30.88 57.66
CA ASN A 177 7.37 -32.16 57.67
C ASN A 177 5.89 -31.97 57.31
N ARG A 178 5.48 -32.41 56.11
CA ARG A 178 4.09 -32.32 55.62
C ARG A 178 3.16 -33.27 56.35
N SER A 179 3.66 -34.41 56.82
CA SER A 179 2.87 -35.42 57.53
C SER A 179 2.30 -34.91 58.85
N SER A 180 2.89 -33.85 59.43
CA SER A 180 2.36 -33.15 60.62
C SER A 180 1.07 -32.37 60.36
N LYS A 181 0.65 -32.22 59.09
CA LYS A 181 -0.61 -31.55 58.66
C LYS A 181 -0.85 -30.19 59.32
N GLY A 182 0.19 -29.33 59.32
CA GLY A 182 0.07 -27.91 59.70
C GLY A 182 -0.89 -27.14 58.78
N VAL A 183 -1.08 -25.83 59.00
CA VAL A 183 -2.16 -25.06 58.34
C VAL A 183 -2.11 -25.08 56.80
N ASP A 184 -0.91 -24.95 56.21
CA ASP A 184 -0.73 -24.84 54.75
C ASP A 184 -0.11 -26.08 54.09
N TYR A 185 -0.06 -27.22 54.80
CA TYR A 185 0.68 -28.42 54.37
C TYR A 185 0.28 -28.95 52.98
N HIS A 186 -0.95 -28.66 52.54
CA HIS A 186 -1.48 -29.08 51.25
C HIS A 186 -0.62 -28.60 50.08
N SER A 187 -0.13 -27.36 50.13
CA SER A 187 0.66 -26.73 49.05
C SER A 187 2.14 -26.56 49.39
N SER A 188 2.59 -27.02 50.56
CA SER A 188 3.98 -26.89 51.00
C SER A 188 4.87 -27.99 50.43
N PHE A 189 6.09 -27.63 50.02
CA PHE A 189 7.16 -28.59 49.72
C PHE A 189 8.01 -28.90 50.96
N GLU A 190 8.50 -30.14 51.05
CA GLU A 190 9.60 -30.47 51.94
C GLU A 190 10.95 -30.08 51.30
N PRO A 191 12.06 -29.98 52.06
CA PRO A 191 13.34 -29.51 51.52
C PRO A 191 13.82 -30.28 50.28
N ARG A 192 13.58 -31.59 50.22
CA ARG A 192 13.94 -32.43 49.06
C ARG A 192 13.11 -32.10 47.83
N ASP A 193 11.80 -31.91 47.99
CA ASP A 193 10.91 -31.55 46.88
C ASP A 193 11.28 -30.18 46.31
N LEU A 194 11.63 -29.24 47.19
CA LEU A 194 12.11 -27.92 46.81
C LEU A 194 13.42 -27.98 46.02
N GLU A 195 14.39 -28.81 46.44
CA GLU A 195 15.65 -29.00 45.72
C GLU A 195 15.43 -29.55 44.30
N VAL A 196 14.59 -30.58 44.17
CA VAL A 196 14.23 -31.16 42.87
C VAL A 196 13.55 -30.11 42.00
N PHE A 197 12.57 -29.39 42.54
CA PHE A 197 11.85 -28.33 41.86
C PHE A 197 12.80 -27.25 41.33
N ILE A 198 13.73 -26.76 42.15
CA ILE A 198 14.71 -25.73 41.73
C ILE A 198 15.58 -26.24 40.57
N LYS A 199 16.04 -27.50 40.63
CA LYS A 199 16.86 -28.09 39.57
C LYS A 199 16.10 -28.17 38.23
N GLU A 200 14.86 -28.64 38.27
CA GLU A 200 14.00 -28.72 37.08
C GLU A 200 13.67 -27.33 36.53
N PHE A 201 13.38 -26.36 37.40
CA PHE A 201 13.12 -24.98 37.02
C PHE A 201 14.30 -24.35 36.28
N ARG A 202 15.53 -24.49 36.81
CA ARG A 202 16.75 -23.97 36.15
C ARG A 202 17.03 -24.64 34.80
N CYS A 203 16.71 -25.92 34.67
CA CYS A 203 16.81 -26.63 33.40
C CYS A 203 15.81 -26.05 32.37
N ALA A 204 14.54 -25.90 32.75
CA ALA A 204 13.51 -25.34 31.89
C ALA A 204 13.79 -23.88 31.49
N GLU A 205 14.28 -23.07 32.43
CA GLU A 205 14.70 -21.69 32.20
C GLU A 205 15.77 -21.59 31.09
N SER A 206 16.71 -22.55 31.02
CA SER A 206 17.74 -22.58 29.98
C SER A 206 17.22 -22.81 28.56
N ALA A 207 16.00 -23.34 28.42
CA ALA A 207 15.35 -23.55 27.12
C ALA A 207 14.68 -22.28 26.57
N ILE A 208 14.53 -21.23 27.39
CA ILE A 208 13.91 -19.96 26.98
C ILE A 208 15.01 -19.00 26.53
N THR A 209 15.01 -18.67 25.24
CA THR A 209 16.00 -17.77 24.65
C THR A 209 15.73 -16.31 25.01
N ALA A 210 16.77 -15.57 25.40
CA ALA A 210 16.67 -14.14 25.70
C ALA A 210 16.26 -13.28 24.47
N ASN A 211 16.65 -13.69 23.26
CA ASN A 211 16.24 -13.06 22.02
C ASN A 211 15.61 -14.11 21.08
N PRO A 212 14.28 -14.13 20.90
CA PRO A 212 13.61 -15.12 20.05
C PRO A 212 13.89 -14.95 18.55
N PHE A 213 14.52 -13.85 18.12
CA PHE A 213 14.89 -13.61 16.72
C PHE A 213 16.31 -14.08 16.37
N LYS A 214 17.07 -14.61 17.34
CA LYS A 214 18.41 -15.12 17.10
C LYS A 214 18.38 -16.64 16.98
N PHE A 215 18.92 -17.17 15.89
CA PHE A 215 19.04 -18.61 15.70
C PHE A 215 20.24 -19.15 16.47
N SER A 216 20.10 -20.36 17.01
CA SER A 216 21.23 -21.16 17.48
C SER A 216 22.13 -21.59 16.32
N ASP A 217 23.39 -21.92 16.60
CA ASP A 217 24.32 -22.41 15.57
C ASP A 217 23.80 -23.70 14.91
N ALA A 218 23.10 -24.55 15.68
CA ALA A 218 22.44 -25.74 15.15
C ALA A 218 21.33 -25.41 14.15
N GLU A 219 20.51 -24.38 14.41
CA GLU A 219 19.48 -23.92 13.49
C GLU A 219 20.07 -23.30 12.21
N LYS A 220 21.18 -22.57 12.31
CA LYS A 220 21.89 -22.02 11.15
C LYS A 220 22.41 -23.13 10.24
N ASN A 221 23.09 -24.12 10.82
CA ASN A 221 23.56 -25.30 10.08
C ASN A 221 22.41 -26.10 9.44
N TYR A 222 21.29 -26.25 10.16
CA TYR A 222 20.10 -26.89 9.60
C TYR A 222 19.55 -26.09 8.42
N ARG A 223 19.42 -24.77 8.56
CA ARG A 223 18.93 -23.87 7.50
C ARG A 223 19.77 -23.99 6.23
N ASP A 224 21.09 -23.93 6.35
CA ASP A 224 22.03 -23.96 5.22
C ASP A 224 21.95 -25.28 4.43
N THR A 225 21.58 -26.38 5.08
CA THR A 225 21.51 -27.71 4.45
C THR A 225 20.13 -28.06 3.89
N VAL A 226 19.04 -27.48 4.42
CA VAL A 226 17.68 -27.89 4.04
C VAL A 226 16.92 -26.87 3.19
N LYS A 227 17.29 -25.58 3.22
CA LYS A 227 16.59 -24.56 2.45
C LYS A 227 16.84 -24.76 0.96
N LYS A 228 15.78 -24.52 0.19
CA LYS A 228 15.82 -24.60 -1.27
C LYS A 228 16.19 -23.24 -1.87
N GLN A 229 16.84 -23.28 -3.02
CA GLN A 229 17.18 -22.15 -3.85
C GLN A 229 16.51 -22.27 -5.21
N TRP A 230 16.31 -21.14 -5.88
CA TRP A 230 15.91 -21.10 -7.27
C TRP A 230 17.07 -21.60 -8.12
N VAL A 231 16.85 -22.67 -8.86
CA VAL A 231 17.80 -23.19 -9.85
C VAL A 231 17.17 -23.17 -11.23
N THR A 232 17.99 -23.13 -12.27
CA THR A 232 17.50 -23.23 -13.64
C THR A 232 17.23 -24.68 -14.03
N LYS A 233 16.15 -24.92 -14.78
CA LYS A 233 15.85 -26.25 -15.39
C LYS A 233 16.70 -26.55 -16.61
N ARG A 234 17.27 -25.51 -17.22
CA ARG A 234 18.12 -25.56 -18.42
C ARG A 234 19.11 -24.41 -18.37
N ALA A 235 20.20 -24.52 -19.12
CA ALA A 235 21.13 -23.40 -19.27
C ALA A 235 20.43 -22.17 -19.88
N LEU A 236 20.75 -20.99 -19.34
CA LEU A 236 20.30 -19.68 -19.80
C LEU A 236 21.50 -18.87 -20.31
N ARG A 237 21.35 -18.25 -21.48
CA ARG A 237 22.39 -17.47 -22.14
C ARG A 237 22.21 -15.98 -21.84
N VAL A 238 23.28 -15.21 -22.05
CA VAL A 238 23.22 -13.75 -21.97
C VAL A 238 22.12 -13.22 -22.90
N GLY A 239 21.24 -12.39 -22.38
CA GLY A 239 20.08 -11.83 -23.07
C GLY A 239 18.77 -12.60 -22.87
N ASP A 240 18.81 -13.86 -22.38
CA ASP A 240 17.60 -14.59 -22.01
C ASP A 240 16.85 -13.88 -20.88
N VAL A 241 15.52 -13.96 -20.86
CA VAL A 241 14.67 -13.43 -19.79
C VAL A 241 14.20 -14.59 -18.91
N ILE A 242 14.38 -14.49 -17.60
CA ILE A 242 13.91 -15.54 -16.68
C ILE A 242 12.39 -15.58 -16.67
N SER A 243 11.83 -16.75 -17.01
CA SER A 243 10.41 -17.07 -16.85
C SER A 243 10.18 -18.14 -15.78
N ASP A 244 8.93 -18.28 -15.31
CA ASP A 244 8.51 -19.33 -14.38
C ASP A 244 8.87 -20.74 -14.89
N ASP A 245 8.69 -20.96 -16.21
CA ASP A 245 9.07 -22.23 -16.84
C ASP A 245 10.57 -22.54 -16.75
N ASN A 246 11.43 -21.52 -16.60
CA ASN A 246 12.87 -21.71 -16.58
C ASN A 246 13.43 -22.14 -15.22
N ILE A 247 12.66 -21.96 -14.14
CA ILE A 247 13.18 -22.08 -12.77
C ILE A 247 12.39 -23.08 -11.93
N GLU A 248 13.04 -23.59 -10.89
CA GLU A 248 12.39 -24.41 -9.86
C GLU A 248 13.17 -24.37 -8.54
N MET A 249 12.52 -24.76 -7.45
CA MET A 249 13.13 -24.78 -6.11
C MET A 249 13.71 -26.15 -5.76
N LYS A 250 15.05 -26.22 -5.69
CA LYS A 250 15.82 -27.41 -5.31
C LYS A 250 16.80 -27.10 -4.16
N ARG A 251 17.26 -28.13 -3.45
CA ARG A 251 18.35 -27.98 -2.47
C ARG A 251 19.67 -27.93 -3.24
N SER A 252 20.55 -27.01 -2.87
CA SER A 252 21.85 -26.81 -3.52
C SER A 252 22.96 -26.83 -2.46
N PRO A 253 24.15 -27.35 -2.78
CA PRO A 253 25.30 -27.32 -1.88
C PRO A 253 25.93 -25.91 -1.76
N VAL A 254 25.52 -24.95 -2.60
CA VAL A 254 26.05 -23.59 -2.59
C VAL A 254 25.37 -22.77 -1.50
N SER A 255 26.15 -22.24 -0.57
CA SER A 255 25.64 -21.34 0.48
C SER A 255 25.53 -19.90 -0.02
N ILE A 256 24.41 -19.61 -0.70
CA ILE A 256 23.98 -18.24 -1.01
C ILE A 256 22.54 -18.05 -0.55
N ASN A 257 22.12 -16.81 -0.33
CA ASN A 257 20.74 -16.55 0.04
C ASN A 257 19.79 -16.79 -1.15
N THR A 258 18.58 -17.25 -0.86
CA THR A 258 17.56 -17.43 -1.91
C THR A 258 16.89 -16.09 -2.19
N PRO A 259 16.98 -15.53 -3.41
CA PRO A 259 16.31 -14.28 -3.74
C PRO A 259 14.78 -14.50 -3.78
N LEU A 260 14.00 -13.43 -3.65
CA LEU A 260 12.56 -13.52 -3.85
C LEU A 260 12.24 -13.81 -5.32
N TYR A 261 11.08 -14.42 -5.56
CA TYR A 261 10.64 -14.76 -6.92
C TYR A 261 10.50 -13.50 -7.79
N GLU A 262 9.95 -12.44 -7.21
CA GLU A 262 9.72 -11.15 -7.85
C GLU A 262 11.04 -10.43 -8.21
N ASP A 263 12.15 -10.74 -7.53
CA ASP A 263 13.45 -10.14 -7.79
C ASP A 263 14.16 -10.75 -9.01
N ILE A 264 13.75 -11.95 -9.44
CA ILE A 264 14.41 -12.71 -10.52
C ILE A 264 13.56 -12.82 -11.79
N ILE A 265 12.23 -12.90 -11.68
CA ILE A 265 11.36 -13.09 -12.84
C ILE A 265 11.33 -11.84 -13.72
N GLY A 266 11.41 -12.04 -15.03
CA GLY A 266 11.40 -10.97 -16.01
C GLY A 266 12.74 -10.24 -16.15
N LYS A 267 13.74 -10.53 -15.30
CA LYS A 267 15.10 -10.00 -15.43
C LYS A 267 15.85 -10.67 -16.56
N LYS A 268 16.62 -9.89 -17.31
CA LYS A 268 17.56 -10.39 -18.32
C LYS A 268 18.81 -10.97 -17.68
N VAL A 269 19.30 -12.06 -18.26
CA VAL A 269 20.55 -12.71 -17.90
C VAL A 269 21.72 -11.90 -18.48
N THR A 270 22.65 -11.47 -17.62
CA THR A 270 23.85 -10.70 -18.00
C THR A 270 25.11 -11.58 -18.05
N ARG A 271 25.07 -12.74 -17.40
CA ARG A 271 26.14 -13.76 -17.40
C ARG A 271 25.50 -15.14 -17.54
N PRO A 272 26.09 -16.09 -18.29
CA PRO A 272 25.49 -17.41 -18.51
C PRO A 272 25.23 -18.13 -17.18
N ILE A 273 24.09 -18.80 -17.09
CA ILE A 273 23.67 -19.63 -15.96
C ILE A 273 23.55 -21.06 -16.47
N GLU A 274 24.31 -21.98 -15.89
CA GLU A 274 24.27 -23.39 -16.27
C GLU A 274 22.97 -24.06 -15.81
N ALA A 275 22.63 -25.21 -16.39
CA ALA A 275 21.49 -26.00 -15.93
C ALA A 275 21.73 -26.49 -14.48
N GLU A 276 20.68 -26.50 -13.66
CA GLU A 276 20.73 -26.86 -12.23
C GLU A 276 21.58 -25.91 -11.36
N GLU A 277 22.04 -24.79 -11.91
CA GLU A 277 22.79 -23.79 -11.15
C GLU A 277 21.85 -22.90 -10.32
N SER A 278 22.22 -22.64 -9.07
CA SER A 278 21.55 -21.66 -8.21
C SER A 278 21.63 -20.26 -8.77
N ILE A 279 20.49 -19.56 -8.80
CA ILE A 279 20.40 -18.21 -9.35
C ILE A 279 20.98 -17.20 -8.36
N SER A 280 22.05 -16.54 -8.79
CA SER A 280 22.59 -15.34 -8.15
C SER A 280 22.17 -14.10 -8.93
N ARG A 281 21.73 -13.05 -8.22
CA ARG A 281 21.40 -11.75 -8.82
C ARG A 281 22.59 -11.11 -9.52
N TYR A 282 23.81 -11.53 -9.19
CA TYR A 282 25.02 -11.13 -9.92
C TYR A 282 24.99 -11.50 -11.41
N LYS A 283 24.26 -12.56 -11.79
CA LYS A 283 24.14 -12.96 -13.19
C LYS A 283 22.95 -12.32 -13.92
N LEU A 284 22.22 -11.42 -13.25
CA LEU A 284 21.02 -10.77 -13.76
C LEU A 284 21.25 -9.27 -13.96
N GLU A 285 20.41 -8.65 -14.79
CA GLU A 285 20.37 -7.21 -14.91
C GLU A 285 19.93 -6.57 -13.59
N HIS A 286 20.61 -5.51 -13.20
CA HIS A 286 20.33 -4.77 -11.98
C HIS A 286 20.66 -3.29 -12.19
N LYS A 287 20.08 -2.43 -11.35
CA LYS A 287 20.40 -1.01 -11.30
C LYS A 287 20.80 -0.57 -9.89
N VAL A 288 21.84 0.24 -9.80
CA VAL A 288 22.45 0.71 -8.55
C VAL A 288 22.30 2.22 -8.42
N LEU A 289 21.68 2.65 -7.32
CA LEU A 289 21.56 4.05 -6.92
C LEU A 289 22.58 4.35 -5.82
N ALA A 290 23.59 5.18 -6.12
CA ALA A 290 24.45 5.73 -5.09
C ALA A 290 23.78 6.93 -4.41
N VAL A 291 23.68 6.90 -3.08
CA VAL A 291 23.08 7.95 -2.27
C VAL A 291 24.13 8.55 -1.35
N ILE A 292 24.59 9.75 -1.70
CA ILE A 292 25.53 10.54 -0.91
C ILE A 292 24.72 11.32 0.13
N VAL A 293 25.02 11.12 1.41
CA VAL A 293 24.31 11.75 2.52
C VAL A 293 25.22 12.75 3.23
N ALA A 294 24.92 14.06 3.11
CA ALA A 294 25.75 15.11 3.69
C ALA A 294 24.92 16.24 4.34
N ARG A 295 25.45 16.84 5.41
CA ARG A 295 24.91 18.05 6.06
C ARG A 295 26.05 18.91 6.58
N SER A 296 25.86 20.24 6.64
CA SER A 296 26.88 21.18 7.13
C SER A 296 26.95 21.21 8.66
N GLY A 297 25.90 20.74 9.34
CA GLY A 297 25.87 20.67 10.81
C GLY A 297 26.84 19.65 11.38
N SER A 298 27.86 20.11 12.12
CA SER A 298 28.84 19.29 12.82
C SER A 298 29.18 19.92 14.18
N SER A 299 29.22 19.11 15.24
CA SER A 299 29.54 19.59 16.59
C SER A 299 31.04 19.67 16.88
N ARG A 300 31.87 18.92 16.14
CA ARG A 300 33.33 18.79 16.40
C ARG A 300 34.16 19.64 15.43
N LEU A 301 33.74 19.72 14.18
CA LEU A 301 34.38 20.52 13.14
C LEU A 301 33.29 21.19 12.30
N PRO A 302 32.85 22.42 12.66
CA PRO A 302 31.87 23.17 11.89
C PRO A 302 32.30 23.33 10.43
N ASP A 303 31.34 23.30 9.50
CA ASP A 303 31.57 23.52 8.06
C ASP A 303 32.56 22.54 7.40
N LYS A 304 32.84 21.38 8.03
CA LYS A 304 33.81 20.38 7.56
C LYS A 304 33.70 20.03 6.08
N ALA A 305 32.48 19.81 5.58
CA ALA A 305 32.23 19.45 4.18
C ALA A 305 32.61 20.58 3.19
N THR A 306 32.67 21.83 3.64
CA THR A 306 32.99 23.00 2.81
C THR A 306 34.39 23.58 3.06
N MET A 307 35.18 23.00 3.97
CA MET A 307 36.56 23.42 4.20
C MET A 307 37.39 23.24 2.92
N ASP A 308 38.31 24.16 2.66
CA ASP A 308 39.22 24.06 1.52
C ASP A 308 40.24 22.94 1.74
N ILE A 309 40.35 22.01 0.78
CA ILE A 309 41.45 21.07 0.66
C ILE A 309 41.97 21.14 -0.78
N ASN A 310 43.20 21.62 -0.94
CA ASN A 310 43.87 21.82 -2.23
C ASN A 310 43.05 22.68 -3.21
N GLY A 311 42.50 23.80 -2.74
CA GLY A 311 41.83 24.80 -3.58
C GLY A 311 40.39 24.45 -3.95
N LYS A 312 39.80 23.39 -3.37
CA LYS A 312 38.39 23.05 -3.53
C LYS A 312 37.75 22.59 -2.22
N PRO A 313 36.41 22.72 -2.06
CA PRO A 313 35.69 22.23 -0.90
C PRO A 313 35.92 20.73 -0.65
N ALA A 314 36.06 20.33 0.62
CA ALA A 314 36.36 18.96 1.02
C ALA A 314 35.40 17.92 0.40
N ILE A 315 34.09 18.22 0.37
CA ILE A 315 33.09 17.34 -0.24
C ILE A 315 33.31 17.11 -1.74
N CYS A 316 33.94 18.04 -2.47
CA CYS A 316 34.19 17.87 -3.91
C CYS A 316 35.07 16.65 -4.20
N HIS A 317 36.03 16.35 -3.32
CA HIS A 317 36.87 15.15 -3.45
C HIS A 317 36.01 13.89 -3.48
N LEU A 318 35.00 13.78 -2.61
CA LEU A 318 34.04 12.68 -2.65
C LEU A 318 33.18 12.69 -3.93
N LEU A 319 32.64 13.85 -4.31
CA LEU A 319 31.75 13.95 -5.47
C LEU A 319 32.45 13.57 -6.78
N GLU A 320 33.73 13.92 -6.94
CA GLU A 320 34.55 13.52 -8.09
C GLU A 320 34.82 12.00 -8.10
N ARG A 321 35.11 11.41 -6.94
CA ARG A 321 35.32 9.96 -6.78
C ARG A 321 34.07 9.16 -7.13
N VAL A 322 32.90 9.60 -6.67
CA VAL A 322 31.62 8.96 -7.03
C VAL A 322 31.27 9.19 -8.50
N SER A 323 31.59 10.37 -9.06
CA SER A 323 31.45 10.63 -10.50
C SER A 323 32.33 9.72 -11.35
N LEU A 324 33.51 9.36 -10.86
CA LEU A 324 34.39 8.39 -11.51
C LEU A 324 33.79 6.99 -11.49
N ALA A 325 33.19 6.54 -10.38
CA ALA A 325 32.46 5.27 -10.33
C ALA A 325 31.27 5.24 -11.31
N LEU A 326 30.54 6.36 -11.44
CA LEU A 326 29.48 6.52 -12.44
C LEU A 326 30.02 6.42 -13.87
N LYS A 327 31.14 7.10 -14.16
CA LYS A 327 31.80 7.05 -15.48
C LYS A 327 32.34 5.66 -15.82
N LYS A 328 32.85 4.92 -14.83
CA LYS A 328 33.30 3.52 -14.97
C LYS A 328 32.13 2.53 -15.12
N GLY A 329 30.89 2.96 -14.94
CA GLY A 329 29.69 2.11 -15.06
C GLY A 329 29.49 1.16 -13.88
N TYR A 330 30.06 1.48 -12.72
CA TYR A 330 29.91 0.68 -11.49
C TYR A 330 28.61 1.00 -10.74
N ILE A 331 28.02 2.15 -11.05
CA ILE A 331 26.74 2.64 -10.54
C ILE A 331 25.98 3.30 -11.69
N ASP A 332 24.65 3.30 -11.65
CA ASP A 332 23.80 3.83 -12.73
C ASP A 332 23.36 5.27 -12.49
N THR A 333 23.03 5.59 -11.23
CA THR A 333 22.49 6.89 -10.84
C THR A 333 23.11 7.35 -9.53
N VAL A 334 23.31 8.67 -9.38
CA VAL A 334 23.77 9.29 -8.14
C VAL A 334 22.75 10.31 -7.62
N ALA A 335 22.44 10.21 -6.33
CA ALA A 335 21.60 11.13 -5.60
C ALA A 335 22.40 11.80 -4.47
N PHE A 336 22.30 13.13 -4.37
CA PHE A 336 22.88 13.91 -3.29
C PHE A 336 21.79 14.34 -2.31
N CYS A 337 21.81 13.78 -1.10
CA CYS A 337 20.81 13.96 -0.06
C CYS A 337 21.33 14.90 1.04
N THR A 338 20.71 16.08 1.18
CA THR A 338 21.03 17.07 2.23
C THR A 338 19.80 17.61 2.96
N THR A 339 19.95 18.51 3.94
CA THR A 339 18.81 18.99 4.73
C THR A 339 18.12 20.21 4.09
N LYS A 340 16.90 20.51 4.54
CA LYS A 340 16.16 21.73 4.17
C LYS A 340 16.71 23.01 4.86
N GLU A 341 17.72 22.90 5.73
CA GLU A 341 18.31 24.06 6.43
C GLU A 341 19.05 24.99 5.47
N GLU A 342 18.98 26.31 5.71
CA GLU A 342 19.62 27.32 4.85
C GLU A 342 21.14 27.17 4.75
N LYS A 343 21.80 26.76 5.84
CA LYS A 343 23.26 26.51 5.84
C LYS A 343 23.69 25.46 4.82
N ASP A 344 22.81 24.50 4.50
CA ASP A 344 23.09 23.44 3.52
C ASP A 344 22.92 23.91 2.07
N ASN A 345 22.48 25.15 1.82
CA ASN A 345 22.47 25.74 0.47
C ASN A 345 23.87 25.76 -0.16
N LYS A 346 24.94 25.91 0.64
CA LYS A 346 26.31 25.81 0.14
C LYS A 346 26.60 24.43 -0.46
N LEU A 347 26.15 23.36 0.19
CA LEU A 347 26.31 21.99 -0.31
C LEU A 347 25.48 21.75 -1.57
N VAL A 348 24.27 22.32 -1.64
CA VAL A 348 23.43 22.27 -2.85
C VAL A 348 24.14 22.94 -4.03
N ASN A 349 24.72 24.13 -3.83
CA ASN A 349 25.43 24.85 -4.89
C ASN A 349 26.65 24.06 -5.38
N ILE A 350 27.43 23.44 -4.47
CA ILE A 350 28.56 22.60 -4.83
C ILE A 350 28.09 21.36 -5.62
N ALA A 351 27.11 20.63 -5.10
CA ALA A 351 26.60 19.41 -5.73
C ALA A 351 25.92 19.66 -7.08
N SER A 352 25.40 20.87 -7.32
CA SER A 352 24.79 21.27 -8.60
C SER A 352 25.79 21.35 -9.75
N GLY A 353 27.09 21.41 -9.44
CA GLY A 353 28.17 21.31 -10.44
C GLY A 353 28.41 19.89 -10.97
N PHE A 354 27.74 18.88 -10.40
CA PHE A 354 27.90 17.47 -10.74
C PHE A 354 26.61 16.93 -11.38
N PRO A 355 26.65 15.81 -12.14
CA PRO A 355 25.48 15.23 -12.81
C PRO A 355 24.56 14.48 -11.82
N PHE A 356 24.33 15.03 -10.63
CA PHE A 356 23.62 14.38 -9.53
C PHE A 356 22.23 15.00 -9.34
N LYS A 357 21.25 14.17 -8.98
CA LYS A 357 19.95 14.69 -8.52
C LYS A 357 20.04 15.08 -7.05
N ILE A 358 19.57 16.27 -6.70
CA ILE A 358 19.64 16.80 -5.34
C ILE A 358 18.30 16.61 -4.62
N TYR A 359 18.37 16.05 -3.41
CA TYR A 359 17.21 15.78 -2.57
C TYR A 359 17.38 16.46 -1.20
N ARG A 360 16.36 17.21 -0.77
CA ARG A 360 16.39 17.95 0.50
C ARG A 360 15.32 17.44 1.46
N GLY A 361 15.74 16.95 2.64
CA GLY A 361 14.85 16.29 3.59
C GLY A 361 15.06 16.68 5.04
N SER A 362 14.51 15.85 5.94
CA SER A 362 14.61 16.02 7.39
C SER A 362 16.06 16.08 7.87
N VAL A 363 16.33 16.90 8.89
CA VAL A 363 17.63 16.98 9.58
C VAL A 363 17.88 15.72 10.42
N ASN A 364 16.84 15.23 11.10
CA ASN A 364 16.93 14.20 12.13
C ASN A 364 16.62 12.78 11.64
N ASN A 365 16.03 12.64 10.44
CA ASN A 365 15.65 11.34 9.89
C ASN A 365 16.35 11.12 8.55
N VAL A 366 17.52 10.46 8.62
CA VAL A 366 18.39 10.21 7.47
C VAL A 366 17.71 9.28 6.47
N LEU A 367 17.07 8.21 6.95
CA LEU A 367 16.38 7.24 6.09
C LEU A 367 15.26 7.90 5.30
N SER A 368 14.39 8.69 5.93
CA SER A 368 13.32 9.42 5.23
C SER A 368 13.87 10.36 4.16
N ARG A 369 15.03 10.97 4.39
CA ARG A 369 15.71 11.80 3.39
C ARG A 369 16.24 10.98 2.22
N MET A 370 16.83 9.81 2.47
CA MET A 370 17.23 8.86 1.43
C MET A 370 16.01 8.33 0.65
N MET A 371 14.88 8.13 1.33
CA MET A 371 13.65 7.64 0.70
C MET A 371 13.09 8.57 -0.36
N LEU A 372 13.38 9.88 -0.30
CA LEU A 372 13.07 10.81 -1.40
C LEU A 372 13.78 10.38 -2.70
N ALA A 373 15.08 10.10 -2.61
CA ALA A 373 15.87 9.62 -3.74
C ALA A 373 15.42 8.22 -4.21
N VAL A 374 15.18 7.32 -3.26
CA VAL A 374 14.75 5.94 -3.57
C VAL A 374 13.37 5.88 -4.24
N SER A 375 12.45 6.77 -3.87
CA SER A 375 11.10 6.81 -4.46
C SER A 375 11.13 7.33 -5.89
N ASP A 376 11.94 8.36 -6.15
CA ASP A 376 12.14 8.94 -7.48
C ASP A 376 12.85 7.99 -8.47
N ASN A 377 13.60 7.02 -7.95
CA ASN A 377 14.40 6.06 -8.71
C ASN A 377 13.91 4.63 -8.43
N GLY A 378 12.59 4.43 -8.41
CA GLY A 378 11.94 3.19 -7.98
C GLY A 378 12.24 1.94 -8.81
N ASP A 379 12.90 2.07 -9.95
CA ASP A 379 13.39 0.99 -10.82
C ASP A 379 14.80 0.49 -10.44
N HIS A 380 15.41 1.04 -9.38
CA HIS A 380 16.72 0.61 -8.88
C HIS A 380 16.58 -0.49 -7.82
N ASP A 381 17.36 -1.55 -7.99
CA ASP A 381 17.32 -2.74 -7.14
C ASP A 381 18.18 -2.56 -5.88
N ILE A 382 19.29 -1.81 -6.01
CA ILE A 382 20.31 -1.64 -4.97
C ILE A 382 20.48 -0.15 -4.66
N VAL A 383 20.65 0.15 -3.38
CA VAL A 383 21.02 1.46 -2.87
C VAL A 383 22.38 1.38 -2.19
N LEU A 384 23.35 2.10 -2.72
CA LEU A 384 24.68 2.25 -2.14
C LEU A 384 24.74 3.54 -1.31
N ARG A 385 24.75 3.42 0.01
CA ARG A 385 24.85 4.57 0.92
C ARG A 385 26.32 4.99 1.06
N ILE A 386 26.56 6.29 0.90
CA ILE A 386 27.87 6.92 1.05
C ILE A 386 27.75 8.13 1.99
N THR A 387 28.55 8.18 3.05
CA THR A 387 28.51 9.29 4.00
C THR A 387 29.37 10.45 3.51
N GLY A 388 28.89 11.68 3.68
CA GLY A 388 29.57 12.88 3.16
C GLY A 388 30.93 13.21 3.81
N ASP A 389 31.31 12.54 4.89
CA ASP A 389 32.60 12.66 5.57
C ASP A 389 33.59 11.53 5.25
N ASP A 390 33.17 10.52 4.49
CA ASP A 390 34.01 9.46 3.94
C ASP A 390 34.61 9.92 2.60
N LEU A 391 35.55 10.88 2.63
CA LEU A 391 36.01 11.57 1.42
C LEU A 391 36.81 10.70 0.44
N LEU A 392 37.40 9.62 0.94
CA LEU A 392 38.43 8.84 0.25
C LEU A 392 37.89 7.50 -0.29
N VAL A 393 36.57 7.38 -0.48
CA VAL A 393 35.92 6.19 -1.04
C VAL A 393 36.61 5.74 -2.33
N ASP A 394 36.91 4.46 -2.44
CA ASP A 394 37.55 3.86 -3.61
C ASP A 394 36.51 3.34 -4.63
N PRO A 395 36.48 3.88 -5.87
CA PRO A 395 35.59 3.41 -6.92
C PRO A 395 35.68 1.90 -7.19
N ASP A 396 36.85 1.29 -7.07
CA ASP A 396 36.98 -0.15 -7.30
C ASP A 396 36.33 -0.94 -6.14
N TYR A 397 36.38 -0.42 -4.91
CA TYR A 397 35.63 -0.98 -3.78
C TYR A 397 34.12 -0.72 -3.84
N ILE A 398 33.68 0.36 -4.48
CA ILE A 398 32.26 0.57 -4.83
C ILE A 398 31.77 -0.59 -5.72
N LYS A 399 32.56 -1.00 -6.70
CA LYS A 399 32.23 -2.16 -7.52
C LYS A 399 32.21 -3.43 -6.67
N GLU A 400 33.29 -3.70 -5.91
CA GLU A 400 33.41 -4.94 -5.13
C GLU A 400 32.26 -5.14 -4.14
N ILE A 401 31.82 -4.09 -3.44
CA ILE A 401 30.70 -4.23 -2.50
C ILE A 401 29.37 -4.54 -3.20
N VAL A 402 29.11 -3.93 -4.36
CA VAL A 402 27.91 -4.21 -5.17
C VAL A 402 27.95 -5.64 -5.70
N GLU A 403 29.10 -6.09 -6.22
CA GLU A 403 29.26 -7.46 -6.71
C GLU A 403 29.09 -8.48 -5.57
N CYS A 404 29.68 -8.23 -4.40
CA CYS A 404 29.50 -9.06 -3.20
C CYS A 404 28.03 -9.15 -2.78
N HIS A 405 27.33 -8.01 -2.73
CA HIS A 405 25.91 -7.92 -2.39
C HIS A 405 25.04 -8.78 -3.31
N LEU A 406 25.29 -8.71 -4.62
CA LEU A 406 24.60 -9.46 -5.64
C LEU A 406 24.94 -10.95 -5.63
N GLN A 407 26.22 -11.30 -5.43
CA GLN A 407 26.68 -12.69 -5.39
C GLN A 407 26.03 -13.44 -4.23
N GLN A 408 25.95 -12.81 -3.06
CA GLN A 408 25.37 -13.38 -1.86
C GLN A 408 23.84 -13.29 -1.81
N ASN A 409 23.21 -12.66 -2.82
CA ASN A 409 21.79 -12.30 -2.79
C ASN A 409 21.40 -11.61 -1.46
N ALA A 410 22.28 -10.72 -0.97
CA ALA A 410 22.16 -10.12 0.34
C ALA A 410 21.14 -8.97 0.34
N ASN A 411 20.48 -8.78 1.46
CA ASN A 411 19.66 -7.61 1.77
C ASN A 411 20.48 -6.41 2.24
N TYR A 412 21.63 -6.69 2.86
CA TYR A 412 22.56 -5.69 3.37
C TYR A 412 23.98 -6.20 3.26
N THR A 413 24.90 -5.34 2.83
CA THR A 413 26.33 -5.65 2.76
C THR A 413 27.15 -4.51 3.34
N ASP A 414 28.06 -4.86 4.26
CA ASP A 414 29.02 -3.93 4.83
C ASP A 414 30.44 -4.17 4.33
N ALA A 415 31.31 -3.17 4.54
CA ALA A 415 32.73 -3.25 4.25
C ALA A 415 33.58 -2.92 5.50
N LYS A 416 33.22 -3.47 6.68
CA LYS A 416 33.84 -3.08 7.96
C LYS A 416 35.33 -3.40 8.12
N GLY A 417 35.91 -4.19 7.21
CA GLY A 417 37.35 -4.41 7.16
C GLY A 417 38.14 -3.24 6.55
N MET A 418 37.47 -2.26 5.94
CA MET A 418 38.12 -1.13 5.27
C MET A 418 38.61 -0.07 6.26
N PRO A 419 39.59 0.77 5.88
CA PRO A 419 39.94 1.96 6.63
C PRO A 419 38.73 2.88 6.86
N SER A 420 38.53 3.33 8.10
CA SER A 420 37.42 4.23 8.42
C SER A 420 37.55 5.52 7.61
N GLY A 421 36.49 6.01 6.96
CA GLY A 421 36.57 7.13 6.01
C GLY A 421 36.60 6.72 4.53
N THR A 422 36.60 5.42 4.24
CA THR A 422 36.59 4.85 2.88
C THR A 422 35.44 3.87 2.64
N GLU A 423 34.61 3.65 3.66
CA GLU A 423 33.56 2.64 3.68
C GLU A 423 32.34 3.06 2.84
N THR A 424 31.68 2.07 2.25
CA THR A 424 30.34 2.21 1.69
C THR A 424 29.48 1.06 2.17
N GLU A 425 28.16 1.19 2.07
CA GLU A 425 27.20 0.16 2.47
C GLU A 425 26.19 -0.07 1.34
N ALA A 426 25.91 -1.33 1.02
CA ALA A 426 24.90 -1.68 0.01
C ALA A 426 23.64 -2.23 0.68
N PHE A 427 22.49 -1.78 0.22
CA PHE A 427 21.17 -2.21 0.68
C PHE A 427 20.30 -2.62 -0.49
N ASP A 428 19.49 -3.66 -0.29
CA ASP A 428 18.33 -3.88 -1.14
C ASP A 428 17.34 -2.73 -0.96
N THR A 429 16.82 -2.21 -2.07
CA THR A 429 15.82 -1.14 -2.02
C THR A 429 14.56 -1.58 -1.25
N GLY A 430 14.19 -2.86 -1.35
CA GLY A 430 13.08 -3.45 -0.61
C GLY A 430 13.27 -3.40 0.91
N VAL A 431 14.50 -3.62 1.41
CA VAL A 431 14.80 -3.59 2.85
C VAL A 431 14.78 -2.17 3.40
N LEU A 432 15.25 -1.18 2.65
CA LEU A 432 15.11 0.22 3.06
C LEU A 432 13.63 0.62 3.16
N ARG A 433 12.80 0.21 2.20
CA ARG A 433 11.34 0.42 2.24
C ARG A 433 10.68 -0.27 3.42
N PHE A 434 11.11 -1.50 3.73
CA PHE A 434 10.63 -2.25 4.89
C PHE A 434 10.96 -1.53 6.19
N VAL A 435 12.23 -1.19 6.43
CA VAL A 435 12.60 -0.54 7.69
C VAL A 435 11.95 0.84 7.82
N HIS A 436 11.84 1.60 6.72
CA HIS A 436 11.15 2.89 6.73
C HIS A 436 9.66 2.76 7.05
N GLY A 437 8.99 1.76 6.49
CA GLY A 437 7.53 1.58 6.63
C GLY A 437 7.09 0.94 7.95
N PHE A 438 7.96 0.16 8.60
CA PHE A 438 7.57 -0.65 9.77
C PHE A 438 8.35 -0.30 11.05
N SER A 439 9.18 0.74 11.06
CA SER A 439 9.87 1.18 12.28
C SER A 439 8.91 1.91 13.24
N LYS A 440 8.85 1.46 14.51
CA LYS A 440 8.10 2.15 15.58
C LYS A 440 8.73 3.48 15.98
N ASN A 441 10.06 3.57 15.91
CA ASN A 441 10.81 4.77 16.26
C ASN A 441 11.93 5.04 15.25
N SER A 442 11.74 6.11 14.48
CA SER A 442 12.66 6.51 13.41
C SER A 442 13.86 7.33 13.87
N SER A 443 13.98 7.63 15.17
CA SER A 443 15.11 8.40 15.72
C SER A 443 16.46 7.69 15.59
N GLY A 444 16.48 6.36 15.50
CA GLY A 444 17.69 5.57 15.28
C GLY A 444 18.05 5.34 13.82
N THR A 445 17.32 5.93 12.86
CA THR A 445 17.55 5.73 11.42
C THR A 445 18.90 6.23 10.91
N GLU A 446 19.60 7.08 11.66
CA GLU A 446 21.02 7.42 11.39
C GLU A 446 21.93 6.18 11.48
N TYR A 447 21.55 5.24 12.35
CA TYR A 447 22.21 3.95 12.60
C TYR A 447 21.39 2.77 12.09
N LEU A 448 20.72 2.94 10.94
CA LEU A 448 19.93 1.90 10.27
C LEU A 448 20.65 0.53 10.22
N THR A 449 21.96 0.58 9.98
CA THR A 449 22.87 -0.56 10.00
C THR A 449 22.83 -1.37 11.29
N ASN A 450 22.75 -0.71 12.46
CA ASN A 450 22.77 -1.40 13.75
C ASN A 450 21.54 -2.28 13.92
N TYR A 451 20.36 -1.82 13.49
CA TYR A 451 19.15 -2.62 13.54
C TYR A 451 19.28 -3.93 12.75
N ILE A 452 19.75 -3.84 11.50
CA ILE A 452 19.95 -5.01 10.63
C ILE A 452 20.96 -5.96 11.27
N LYS A 453 22.04 -5.44 11.88
CA LYS A 453 23.07 -6.25 12.53
C LYS A 453 22.60 -6.91 13.83
N GLU A 454 21.84 -6.21 14.65
CA GLU A 454 21.26 -6.74 15.89
C GLU A 454 20.22 -7.83 15.60
N ASN A 455 19.62 -7.81 14.41
CA ASN A 455 18.63 -8.77 13.94
C ASN A 455 19.13 -9.55 12.71
N ALA A 456 20.45 -9.78 12.60
CA ALA A 456 21.07 -10.33 11.38
C ALA A 456 20.46 -11.66 10.93
N ASP A 457 19.95 -12.49 11.85
CA ASP A 457 19.31 -13.77 11.51
C ASP A 457 17.93 -13.59 10.83
N GLN A 458 17.36 -12.38 10.87
CA GLN A 458 16.13 -11.99 10.17
C GLN A 458 16.39 -11.37 8.79
N PHE A 459 17.66 -11.14 8.42
CA PHE A 459 18.06 -10.54 7.14
C PHE A 459 19.12 -11.39 6.44
N CYS A 460 19.18 -11.31 5.12
CA CYS A 460 20.31 -11.87 4.38
C CYS A 460 21.47 -10.88 4.43
N THR A 461 22.43 -11.04 5.35
CA THR A 461 23.56 -10.11 5.48
C THR A 461 24.84 -10.68 4.85
N ALA A 462 25.70 -9.80 4.36
CA ALA A 462 27.04 -10.14 3.88
C ALA A 462 28.06 -9.08 4.35
N SER A 463 29.33 -9.46 4.38
CA SER A 463 30.45 -8.54 4.61
C SER A 463 31.48 -8.74 3.51
N LEU A 464 31.92 -7.64 2.91
CA LEU A 464 32.97 -7.67 1.89
C LEU A 464 34.28 -8.11 2.54
N VAL A 465 34.92 -9.12 1.95
CA VAL A 465 36.22 -9.63 2.42
C VAL A 465 37.31 -8.69 1.93
N ILE A 466 38.02 -8.05 2.86
CA ILE A 466 39.07 -7.08 2.56
C ILE A 466 40.45 -7.75 2.63
N PRO A 467 41.32 -7.61 1.61
CA PRO A 467 42.68 -8.12 1.65
C PRO A 467 43.48 -7.55 2.85
N GLU A 468 44.34 -8.36 3.47
CA GLU A 468 45.13 -7.94 4.65
C GLU A 468 45.93 -6.64 4.44
N ARG A 469 46.41 -6.38 3.21
CA ARG A 469 47.13 -5.15 2.87
C ARG A 469 46.28 -3.89 2.98
N HIS A 470 44.96 -4.00 2.77
CA HIS A 470 43.98 -2.92 2.85
C HIS A 470 43.22 -2.89 4.18
N ALA A 471 43.21 -4.01 4.92
CA ALA A 471 42.61 -4.13 6.25
C ALA A 471 43.44 -3.42 7.35
N LYS A 472 43.84 -2.18 7.09
CA LYS A 472 44.63 -1.34 8.00
C LYS A 472 43.67 -0.50 8.82
N GLY A 473 43.89 -0.43 10.14
CA GLY A 473 43.10 0.40 11.06
C GLY A 473 43.36 1.91 10.93
N TYR A 474 43.49 2.44 9.70
CA TYR A 474 43.67 3.87 9.48
C TYR A 474 42.36 4.63 9.77
N ARG A 475 42.51 5.83 10.35
CA ARG A 475 41.41 6.77 10.57
C ARG A 475 41.47 7.86 9.51
N LEU A 476 40.57 7.80 8.54
CA LEU A 476 40.52 8.71 7.39
C LEU A 476 39.16 9.43 7.26
N THR A 477 38.33 9.39 8.31
CA THR A 477 37.07 10.16 8.40
C THR A 477 37.37 11.63 8.63
N LEU A 478 36.69 12.56 7.96
CA LEU A 478 36.81 13.99 8.28
C LEU A 478 35.89 14.37 9.45
N ASP A 479 36.38 14.37 10.69
CA ASP A 479 35.57 14.67 11.89
C ASP A 479 36.17 15.78 12.77
N THR A 480 37.50 15.87 12.84
CA THR A 480 38.24 16.84 13.64
C THR A 480 39.29 17.57 12.80
N ILE A 481 39.92 18.59 13.38
CA ILE A 481 40.98 19.35 12.68
C ILE A 481 42.23 18.48 12.45
N GLU A 482 42.51 17.53 13.34
CA GLU A 482 43.57 16.53 13.17
C GLU A 482 43.30 15.62 11.97
N ASP A 483 42.04 15.17 11.82
CA ASP A 483 41.63 14.39 10.65
C ASP A 483 41.78 15.20 9.34
N TYR A 484 41.40 16.48 9.37
CA TYR A 484 41.56 17.39 8.24
C TYR A 484 43.03 17.50 7.81
N GLU A 485 43.96 17.62 8.76
CA GLU A 485 45.40 17.73 8.45
C GLU A 485 45.97 16.44 7.84
N VAL A 486 45.53 15.28 8.32
CA VAL A 486 45.91 13.98 7.73
C VAL A 486 45.43 13.87 6.28
N ILE A 487 44.14 14.15 6.04
CA ILE A 487 43.52 14.06 4.72
C ILE A 487 44.15 15.07 3.76
N LYS A 488 44.42 16.30 4.21
CA LYS A 488 45.05 17.36 3.41
C LYS A 488 46.44 16.96 2.93
N ARG A 489 47.29 16.41 3.81
CA ARG A 489 48.64 15.96 3.43
C ARG A 489 48.60 14.80 2.44
N LEU A 490 47.70 13.84 2.65
CA LEU A 490 47.50 12.72 1.74
C LEU A 490 47.07 13.21 0.35
N LEU A 491 46.04 14.06 0.27
CA LEU A 491 45.54 14.57 -1.01
C LEU A 491 46.56 15.45 -1.73
N ALA A 492 47.34 16.26 -1.01
CA ALA A 492 48.46 17.01 -1.59
C ALA A 492 49.56 16.09 -2.17
N TYR A 493 49.86 14.98 -1.50
CA TYR A 493 50.79 13.98 -2.04
C TYR A 493 50.22 13.33 -3.29
N LEU A 494 48.96 12.89 -3.25
CA LEU A 494 48.30 12.25 -4.38
C LEU A 494 48.25 13.17 -5.61
N GLU A 495 47.95 14.45 -5.41
CA GLU A 495 48.03 15.47 -6.47
C GLU A 495 49.45 15.63 -7.01
N SER A 496 50.48 15.61 -6.14
CA SER A 496 51.88 15.75 -6.57
C SER A 496 52.39 14.60 -7.44
N ILE A 497 51.77 13.41 -7.33
CA ILE A 497 52.06 12.25 -8.18
C ILE A 497 51.08 12.09 -9.36
N GLY A 498 50.24 13.10 -9.61
CA GLY A 498 49.28 13.09 -10.73
C GLY A 498 48.06 12.19 -10.53
N LYS A 499 47.72 11.86 -9.28
CA LYS A 499 46.56 11.04 -8.90
C LYS A 499 45.58 11.84 -8.04
N ASP A 500 45.08 12.95 -8.55
CA ASP A 500 44.15 13.84 -7.84
C ASP A 500 42.75 13.23 -7.63
N VAL A 501 42.27 12.38 -8.55
CA VAL A 501 40.93 11.73 -8.46
C VAL A 501 40.98 10.20 -8.54
N ASP A 502 41.74 9.60 -9.46
CA ASP A 502 41.77 8.13 -9.70
C ASP A 502 42.91 7.43 -8.93
N TYR A 503 42.90 7.55 -7.60
CA TYR A 503 43.81 6.84 -6.69
C TYR A 503 43.13 5.63 -6.02
N THR A 504 43.88 4.59 -5.67
CA THR A 504 43.33 3.39 -5.00
C THR A 504 43.72 3.34 -3.51
N LEU A 505 43.18 2.37 -2.78
CA LEU A 505 43.68 2.06 -1.43
C LEU A 505 45.17 1.67 -1.40
N ASP A 506 45.71 1.07 -2.48
CA ASP A 506 47.15 0.77 -2.57
C ASP A 506 47.99 2.08 -2.60
N ASP A 507 47.49 3.13 -3.25
CA ASP A 507 48.15 4.45 -3.27
C ASP A 507 48.14 5.11 -1.88
N ILE A 508 47.00 5.02 -1.19
CA ILE A 508 46.85 5.51 0.20
C ILE A 508 47.78 4.74 1.14
N GLY A 509 47.84 3.41 1.01
CA GLY A 509 48.76 2.56 1.76
C GLY A 509 50.22 2.95 1.55
N THR A 510 50.63 3.12 0.28
CA THR A 510 51.97 3.53 -0.10
C THR A 510 52.36 4.88 0.52
N PHE A 511 51.43 5.84 0.54
CA PHE A 511 51.67 7.14 1.21
C PHE A 511 51.98 6.96 2.70
N PHE A 512 51.18 6.19 3.42
CA PHE A 512 51.34 6.01 4.87
C PHE A 512 52.51 5.11 5.26
N GLU A 513 52.91 4.17 4.40
CA GLU A 513 54.14 3.40 4.57
C GLU A 513 55.37 4.30 4.49
N ASN A 514 55.36 5.27 3.58
CA ASN A 514 56.44 6.25 3.43
C ASN A 514 56.38 7.41 4.43
N ASN A 515 55.19 7.71 4.98
CA ASN A 515 54.94 8.84 5.88
C ASN A 515 54.17 8.42 7.16
N PRO A 516 54.71 7.48 7.96
CA PRO A 516 54.01 6.90 9.11
C PRO A 516 53.74 7.92 10.23
N GLU A 517 54.46 9.04 10.27
CA GLU A 517 54.24 10.15 11.20
C GLU A 517 52.93 10.89 10.95
N VAL A 518 52.39 10.88 9.72
CA VAL A 518 51.11 11.53 9.41
C VAL A 518 49.96 10.87 10.16
N LEU A 519 49.94 9.52 10.24
CA LEU A 519 48.93 8.79 11.02
C LEU A 519 49.00 9.06 12.53
N LYS A 520 50.13 9.57 13.05
CA LYS A 520 50.24 9.92 14.48
C LYS A 520 49.40 11.14 14.84
N ILE A 521 49.07 11.99 13.86
CA ILE A 521 48.33 13.25 14.07
C ILE A 521 46.94 13.00 14.67
N ASN A 522 46.20 12.04 14.12
CA ASN A 522 44.84 11.73 14.57
C ASN A 522 44.73 10.42 15.38
N LYS A 523 45.85 9.79 15.72
CA LYS A 523 45.89 8.51 16.47
C LYS A 523 45.20 8.57 17.83
N LEU A 524 45.25 9.72 18.51
CA LEU A 524 44.68 9.91 19.85
C LEU A 524 43.24 10.44 19.84
N VAL A 525 42.67 10.71 18.66
CA VAL A 525 41.31 11.23 18.54
C VAL A 525 40.31 10.15 18.97
N GLN A 526 39.56 10.43 20.04
CA GLN A 526 38.51 9.53 20.51
C GLN A 526 37.24 9.71 19.67
N GLN A 527 36.76 8.61 19.08
CA GLN A 527 35.49 8.61 18.38
C GLN A 527 34.34 8.71 19.40
N LYS A 528 33.26 9.43 19.04
CA LYS A 528 32.03 9.36 19.83
C LYS A 528 31.62 7.90 19.90
N LYS A 529 31.33 7.40 21.10
CA LYS A 529 30.76 6.07 21.26
C LYS A 529 29.44 6.05 20.48
N THR A 530 29.32 5.11 19.54
CA THR A 530 28.05 4.74 18.95
C THR A 530 27.07 4.45 20.10
N PRO A 531 25.81 4.91 20.01
CA PRO A 531 24.80 4.50 20.98
C PRO A 531 24.82 2.98 21.14
N VAL A 532 24.90 2.50 22.39
CA VAL A 532 25.01 1.06 22.70
C VAL A 532 23.74 0.31 22.27
N SER A 533 22.61 1.01 22.22
CA SER A 533 21.38 0.56 21.58
C SER A 533 20.72 1.75 20.87
N VAL A 534 20.10 1.47 19.74
CA VAL A 534 19.16 2.39 19.09
C VAL A 534 17.77 1.83 19.31
N ASP A 535 16.83 2.69 19.68
CA ASP A 535 15.42 2.33 19.95
C ASP A 535 14.63 2.03 18.65
N THR A 536 15.31 1.60 17.57
CA THR A 536 14.66 1.29 16.30
C THR A 536 14.09 -0.12 16.38
N GLU A 537 12.87 -0.24 16.88
CA GLU A 537 12.11 -1.49 16.85
C GLU A 537 11.25 -1.58 15.58
N ILE A 538 11.16 -2.77 14.97
CA ILE A 538 10.17 -3.04 13.92
C ILE A 538 8.85 -3.47 14.55
N ASP A 539 7.75 -2.93 14.04
CA ASP A 539 6.41 -3.39 14.30
C ASP A 539 6.14 -4.69 13.53
N TRP A 540 6.71 -5.80 14.02
CA TRP A 540 6.51 -7.13 13.45
C TRP A 540 5.03 -7.54 13.37
N PRO A 541 4.17 -7.26 14.38
CA PRO A 541 2.74 -7.45 14.24
C PRO A 541 2.13 -6.66 13.07
N HIS A 542 2.53 -5.39 12.86
CA HIS A 542 2.06 -4.62 11.71
C HIS A 542 2.56 -5.19 10.37
N TYR A 543 3.82 -5.62 10.31
CA TYR A 543 4.39 -6.23 9.10
C TYR A 543 3.73 -7.56 8.73
N THR A 544 3.50 -8.42 9.71
CA THR A 544 2.93 -9.76 9.51
C THR A 544 1.41 -9.74 9.31
N ARG A 545 0.75 -8.63 9.65
CA ARG A 545 -0.68 -8.44 9.41
C ARG A 545 -0.92 -7.96 7.97
N ILE A 546 -1.50 -8.84 7.16
CA ILE A 546 -2.05 -8.48 5.86
C ILE A 546 -3.40 -7.78 6.11
N PRO A 547 -3.56 -6.48 5.76
CA PRO A 547 -4.86 -5.83 5.90
C PRO A 547 -5.87 -6.50 4.98
N LEU A 548 -7.16 -6.54 5.34
CA LEU A 548 -8.18 -7.11 4.47
C LEU A 548 -8.46 -6.20 3.26
N VAL A 549 -8.42 -4.87 3.46
CA VAL A 549 -8.73 -3.87 2.43
C VAL A 549 -7.56 -2.89 2.22
N SER A 550 -7.21 -2.63 0.97
CA SER A 550 -6.35 -1.51 0.58
C SER A 550 -7.20 -0.42 -0.07
N VAL A 551 -7.30 0.75 0.58
CA VAL A 551 -7.87 1.94 -0.03
C VAL A 551 -6.74 2.73 -0.68
N TYR A 552 -6.96 3.29 -1.87
CA TYR A 552 -5.97 4.16 -2.48
C TYR A 552 -6.57 5.44 -3.05
N ILE A 553 -5.80 6.53 -2.94
CA ILE A 553 -6.14 7.87 -3.43
C ILE A 553 -5.03 8.33 -4.38
N THR A 554 -5.40 8.72 -5.60
CA THR A 554 -4.48 9.36 -6.56
C THR A 554 -4.79 10.85 -6.61
N SER A 555 -3.77 11.70 -6.49
CA SER A 555 -3.94 13.16 -6.47
C SER A 555 -3.01 13.86 -7.46
N HIS A 556 -3.56 14.74 -8.28
CA HIS A 556 -2.83 15.71 -9.09
C HIS A 556 -3.54 17.07 -9.03
N ASN A 557 -3.01 18.00 -8.22
CA ASN A 557 -3.56 19.34 -7.97
C ASN A 557 -4.96 19.37 -7.30
N TYR A 558 -5.18 18.49 -6.32
CA TYR A 558 -6.43 18.39 -5.56
C TYR A 558 -6.31 18.83 -4.08
N GLY A 559 -5.32 19.66 -3.74
CA GLY A 559 -5.02 20.03 -2.36
C GLY A 559 -6.20 20.64 -1.61
N LYS A 560 -7.12 21.31 -2.32
CA LYS A 560 -8.36 21.87 -1.75
C LYS A 560 -9.26 20.80 -1.09
N PHE A 561 -9.33 19.59 -1.64
CA PHE A 561 -10.28 18.56 -1.22
C PHE A 561 -9.61 17.35 -0.56
N LEU A 562 -8.34 17.11 -0.88
CA LEU A 562 -7.58 15.92 -0.47
C LEU A 562 -7.65 15.61 1.03
N LYS A 563 -7.60 16.65 1.88
CA LYS A 563 -7.69 16.46 3.34
C LYS A 563 -8.99 15.76 3.74
N LYS A 564 -10.13 16.14 3.17
CA LYS A 564 -11.43 15.53 3.49
C LYS A 564 -11.49 14.08 3.01
N ALA A 565 -10.92 13.79 1.84
CA ALA A 565 -10.84 12.43 1.31
C ALA A 565 -10.05 11.51 2.27
N ILE A 566 -8.83 11.92 2.66
CA ILE A 566 -7.97 11.17 3.61
C ILE A 566 -8.70 10.93 4.94
N GLU A 567 -9.25 12.00 5.54
CA GLU A 567 -9.97 11.92 6.81
C GLU A 567 -11.19 11.00 6.75
N SER A 568 -11.88 10.93 5.61
CA SER A 568 -13.04 10.03 5.46
C SER A 568 -12.67 8.55 5.50
N VAL A 569 -11.46 8.20 5.02
CA VAL A 569 -10.94 6.83 5.11
C VAL A 569 -10.42 6.54 6.52
N LEU A 570 -9.77 7.51 7.18
CA LEU A 570 -9.27 7.32 8.54
C LEU A 570 -10.40 7.15 9.58
N LYS A 571 -11.57 7.74 9.32
CA LYS A 571 -12.76 7.67 10.20
C LYS A 571 -13.61 6.41 10.00
N GLN A 572 -13.20 5.48 9.15
CA GLN A 572 -13.94 4.24 8.92
C GLN A 572 -14.05 3.41 10.21
N LYS A 573 -15.23 2.84 10.48
CA LYS A 573 -15.43 1.92 11.62
C LYS A 573 -14.77 0.57 11.41
N PHE A 574 -14.59 0.18 10.15
CA PHE A 574 -13.83 -1.01 9.80
C PHE A 574 -12.34 -0.72 9.96
N MET A 575 -11.63 -1.47 10.82
CA MET A 575 -10.26 -1.14 11.20
C MET A 575 -9.18 -1.88 10.40
N ASP A 576 -9.53 -2.95 9.68
CA ASP A 576 -8.56 -3.83 9.03
C ASP A 576 -8.23 -3.39 7.59
N PHE A 577 -7.72 -2.16 7.47
CA PHE A 577 -7.35 -1.55 6.19
C PHE A 577 -5.99 -0.86 6.22
N GLU A 578 -5.42 -0.66 5.03
CA GLU A 578 -4.35 0.31 4.76
C GLU A 578 -4.84 1.39 3.78
N LEU A 579 -4.20 2.56 3.80
CA LEU A 579 -4.46 3.67 2.89
C LEU A 579 -3.18 4.03 2.13
N ILE A 580 -3.23 3.97 0.81
CA ILE A 580 -2.13 4.36 -0.09
C ILE A 580 -2.49 5.69 -0.76
N ILE A 581 -1.66 6.71 -0.62
CA ILE A 581 -1.87 8.02 -1.23
C ILE A 581 -0.72 8.26 -2.21
N ILE A 582 -1.05 8.46 -3.49
CA ILE A 582 -0.08 8.71 -4.54
C ILE A 582 -0.28 10.11 -5.12
N ASP A 583 0.73 10.96 -4.96
CA ASP A 583 0.82 12.24 -5.65
C ASP A 583 1.42 12.04 -7.05
N ASP A 584 0.65 12.39 -8.08
CA ASP A 584 1.04 12.26 -9.48
C ASP A 584 1.59 13.59 -10.04
N GLY A 585 2.49 14.21 -9.29
CA GLY A 585 3.21 15.43 -9.70
C GLY A 585 2.46 16.73 -9.45
N SER A 586 1.82 16.88 -8.28
CA SER A 586 1.08 18.10 -7.94
C SER A 586 2.01 19.31 -7.79
N THR A 587 1.49 20.46 -8.19
CA THR A 587 2.12 21.79 -8.08
C THR A 587 1.44 22.69 -7.06
N ASP A 588 0.30 22.26 -6.53
CA ASP A 588 -0.44 22.95 -5.48
C ASP A 588 -0.04 22.45 -4.07
N ASN A 589 -0.87 22.72 -3.06
CA ASN A 589 -0.60 22.35 -1.68
C ASN A 589 -0.88 20.85 -1.36
N SER A 590 -1.17 20.00 -2.35
CA SER A 590 -1.45 18.56 -2.15
C SER A 590 -0.33 17.85 -1.38
N VAL A 591 0.92 18.00 -1.83
CA VAL A 591 2.08 17.31 -1.23
C VAL A 591 2.23 17.69 0.25
N LYS A 592 2.07 18.96 0.59
CA LYS A 592 2.16 19.44 1.99
C LYS A 592 1.06 18.85 2.87
N ILE A 593 -0.15 18.66 2.32
CA ILE A 593 -1.25 18.00 3.04
C ILE A 593 -0.89 16.53 3.28
N MET A 594 -0.39 15.83 2.26
CA MET A 594 0.07 14.45 2.41
C MET A 594 1.17 14.32 3.46
N GLU A 595 2.21 15.17 3.42
CA GLU A 595 3.31 15.16 4.38
C GLU A 595 2.83 15.24 5.85
N SER A 596 1.69 15.90 6.12
CA SER A 596 1.12 15.95 7.47
C SER A 596 0.62 14.60 8.01
N TYR A 597 0.41 13.62 7.14
CA TYR A 597 -0.03 12.25 7.46
C TYR A 597 1.10 11.20 7.37
N GLN A 598 2.34 11.58 7.05
CA GLN A 598 3.42 10.64 6.75
C GLN A 598 3.74 9.64 7.88
N ASN A 599 3.46 10.01 9.14
CA ASN A 599 3.76 9.21 10.32
C ASN A 599 2.56 8.35 10.76
N HIS A 600 1.45 8.36 10.04
CA HIS A 600 0.27 7.59 10.42
C HIS A 600 0.47 6.10 10.09
N PRO A 601 0.27 5.16 11.05
CA PRO A 601 0.66 3.76 10.89
C PRO A 601 -0.10 2.99 9.80
N LYS A 602 -1.22 3.54 9.31
CA LYS A 602 -2.01 2.95 8.21
C LYS A 602 -1.79 3.62 6.86
N ILE A 603 -1.03 4.72 6.79
CA ILE A 603 -0.90 5.53 5.57
C ILE A 603 0.46 5.29 4.93
N LYS A 604 0.45 4.99 3.63
CA LYS A 604 1.63 4.97 2.78
C LYS A 604 1.52 6.09 1.76
N ILE A 605 2.52 6.96 1.71
CA ILE A 605 2.55 8.11 0.81
C ILE A 605 3.64 7.91 -0.23
N ILE A 606 3.31 8.19 -1.48
CA ILE A 606 4.22 8.09 -2.62
C ILE A 606 4.09 9.35 -3.44
N CYS A 607 5.22 9.97 -3.76
CA CYS A 607 5.27 11.08 -4.70
C CYS A 607 5.98 10.62 -5.95
N GLN A 608 5.44 10.96 -7.12
CA GLN A 608 6.05 10.66 -8.41
C GLN A 608 5.90 11.84 -9.37
N LYS A 609 6.63 11.80 -10.48
CA LYS A 609 6.34 12.67 -11.62
C LYS A 609 5.01 12.26 -12.27
N ASN A 610 4.31 13.21 -12.87
CA ASN A 610 3.04 12.97 -13.54
C ASN A 610 3.17 11.88 -14.62
N LYS A 611 2.53 10.74 -14.38
CA LYS A 611 2.44 9.58 -15.28
C LYS A 611 1.00 9.33 -15.77
N GLY A 612 0.02 10.04 -15.22
CA GLY A 612 -1.39 9.87 -15.52
C GLY A 612 -2.10 8.91 -14.57
N LEU A 613 -3.44 9.03 -14.53
CA LEU A 613 -4.31 8.33 -13.59
C LEU A 613 -4.16 6.80 -13.67
N ASN A 614 -4.31 6.20 -14.85
CA ASN A 614 -4.37 4.74 -14.98
C ASN A 614 -3.03 4.06 -14.64
N VAL A 615 -1.91 4.67 -15.04
CA VAL A 615 -0.56 4.22 -14.66
C VAL A 615 -0.42 4.28 -13.14
N THR A 616 -0.88 5.36 -12.52
CA THR A 616 -0.86 5.55 -11.06
C THR A 616 -1.76 4.53 -10.33
N CYS A 617 -2.94 4.22 -10.86
CA CYS A 617 -3.82 3.16 -10.35
C CYS A 617 -3.16 1.78 -10.42
N ASN A 618 -2.43 1.47 -11.51
CA ASN A 618 -1.66 0.22 -11.62
C ASN A 618 -0.50 0.15 -10.62
N ILE A 619 0.16 1.28 -10.34
CA ILE A 619 1.17 1.38 -9.27
C ILE A 619 0.52 1.09 -7.91
N ALA A 620 -0.63 1.70 -7.62
CA ALA A 620 -1.38 1.43 -6.39
C ALA A 620 -1.79 -0.05 -6.27
N LEU A 621 -2.24 -0.68 -7.36
CA LEU A 621 -2.59 -2.10 -7.40
C LEU A 621 -1.39 -2.99 -7.04
N LYS A 622 -0.19 -2.71 -7.56
CA LYS A 622 1.02 -3.47 -7.23
C LYS A 622 1.43 -3.31 -5.76
N LEU A 623 1.22 -2.13 -5.20
CA LEU A 623 1.60 -1.81 -3.82
C LEU A 623 0.59 -2.29 -2.77
N SER A 624 -0.68 -2.45 -3.16
CA SER A 624 -1.74 -2.93 -2.28
C SER A 624 -1.41 -4.30 -1.69
N ARG A 625 -1.69 -4.51 -0.41
CA ARG A 625 -1.54 -5.80 0.28
C ARG A 625 -2.89 -6.49 0.52
N GLY A 626 -3.97 -5.75 0.43
CA GLY A 626 -5.31 -6.20 0.75
C GLY A 626 -5.87 -7.27 -0.18
N LYS A 627 -6.72 -8.14 0.37
CA LYS A 627 -7.58 -9.04 -0.41
C LYS A 627 -8.51 -8.24 -1.33
N TYR A 628 -8.98 -7.09 -0.84
CA TYR A 628 -9.81 -6.15 -1.55
C TYR A 628 -9.06 -4.84 -1.80
N ILE A 629 -9.34 -4.20 -2.94
CA ILE A 629 -8.81 -2.89 -3.28
C ILE A 629 -9.96 -1.94 -3.64
N MET A 630 -9.87 -0.70 -3.17
CA MET A 630 -10.87 0.34 -3.46
C MET A 630 -10.20 1.67 -3.78
N ARG A 631 -10.61 2.29 -4.89
CA ARG A 631 -10.19 3.64 -5.26
C ARG A 631 -11.08 4.68 -4.59
N LEU A 632 -10.48 5.75 -4.08
CA LEU A 632 -11.19 6.99 -3.71
C LEU A 632 -10.56 8.16 -4.46
N ASP A 633 -11.37 8.92 -5.19
CA ASP A 633 -10.89 10.11 -5.89
C ASP A 633 -10.60 11.24 -4.87
N ALA A 634 -9.59 12.06 -5.13
CA ALA A 634 -9.07 13.02 -4.16
C ALA A 634 -10.03 14.19 -3.84
N ASP A 635 -11.07 14.36 -4.65
CA ASP A 635 -12.16 15.34 -4.51
C ASP A 635 -13.42 14.80 -3.82
N ASP A 636 -13.52 13.48 -3.67
CA ASP A 636 -14.66 12.78 -3.08
C ASP A 636 -14.39 12.33 -1.63
N TYR A 637 -15.40 11.77 -0.96
CA TYR A 637 -15.25 11.21 0.38
C TYR A 637 -16.27 10.09 0.68
N LEU A 638 -15.94 9.26 1.66
CA LEU A 638 -16.72 8.09 2.07
C LEU A 638 -17.59 8.37 3.30
N ASP A 639 -18.70 7.64 3.41
CA ASP A 639 -19.40 7.45 4.69
C ASP A 639 -18.56 6.58 5.64
N GLU A 640 -18.64 6.80 6.95
CA GLU A 640 -17.84 6.09 7.98
C GLU A 640 -18.06 4.56 8.03
N ASN A 641 -19.15 4.07 7.40
CA ASN A 641 -19.48 2.64 7.34
C ASN A 641 -19.17 2.01 5.98
N ALA A 642 -18.63 2.77 5.00
CA ALA A 642 -18.41 2.31 3.64
C ALA A 642 -17.60 1.00 3.58
N LEU A 643 -16.43 0.98 4.21
CA LEU A 643 -15.55 -0.19 4.20
C LEU A 643 -16.20 -1.40 4.91
N LEU A 644 -16.92 -1.16 6.01
CA LEU A 644 -17.57 -2.23 6.78
C LEU A 644 -18.61 -2.96 5.93
N VAL A 645 -19.56 -2.18 5.36
CA VAL A 645 -20.69 -2.73 4.60
C VAL A 645 -20.20 -3.41 3.32
N MET A 646 -19.29 -2.77 2.59
CA MET A 646 -18.79 -3.29 1.32
C MET A 646 -17.94 -4.56 1.51
N THR A 647 -17.11 -4.60 2.55
CA THR A 647 -16.33 -5.81 2.88
C THR A 647 -17.25 -6.95 3.26
N GLU A 648 -18.26 -6.71 4.09
CA GLU A 648 -19.21 -7.73 4.49
C GLU A 648 -20.00 -8.29 3.31
N ALA A 649 -20.38 -7.43 2.33
CA ALA A 649 -21.04 -7.88 1.11
C ALA A 649 -20.17 -8.84 0.28
N LEU A 650 -18.86 -8.57 0.15
CA LEU A 650 -17.94 -9.46 -0.56
C LEU A 650 -17.53 -10.70 0.25
N GLU A 651 -17.45 -10.64 1.57
CA GLU A 651 -17.16 -11.82 2.40
C GLU A 651 -18.35 -12.80 2.44
N ARG A 652 -19.59 -12.30 2.36
CA ARG A 652 -20.79 -13.14 2.32
C ARG A 652 -20.97 -13.89 0.99
N ASP A 653 -20.43 -13.37 -0.10
CA ASP A 653 -20.58 -13.95 -1.44
C ASP A 653 -19.21 -14.14 -2.12
N SER A 654 -18.70 -15.37 -2.10
CA SER A 654 -17.41 -15.70 -2.71
C SER A 654 -17.39 -15.57 -4.24
N GLU A 655 -18.55 -15.59 -4.91
CA GLU A 655 -18.66 -15.43 -6.37
C GLU A 655 -18.67 -13.96 -6.79
N ALA A 656 -19.01 -13.06 -5.87
CA ALA A 656 -18.97 -11.62 -6.12
C ALA A 656 -17.52 -11.13 -6.21
N ALA A 657 -17.15 -10.53 -7.33
CA ALA A 657 -15.82 -9.97 -7.54
C ALA A 657 -15.74 -8.46 -7.24
N LEU A 658 -16.86 -7.77 -7.31
CA LEU A 658 -16.95 -6.32 -7.23
C LEU A 658 -18.21 -5.91 -6.45
N VAL A 659 -18.07 -4.92 -5.58
CA VAL A 659 -19.18 -4.28 -4.88
C VAL A 659 -19.09 -2.76 -4.97
N PHE A 660 -20.23 -2.09 -5.09
CA PHE A 660 -20.33 -0.64 -5.11
C PHE A 660 -21.60 -0.14 -4.39
N PRO A 661 -21.58 1.07 -3.82
CA PRO A 661 -22.73 1.63 -3.14
C PRO A 661 -23.56 2.56 -4.02
N ASP A 662 -24.69 3.01 -3.47
CA ASP A 662 -25.34 4.24 -3.92
C ASP A 662 -24.54 5.47 -3.46
N TYR A 663 -24.91 6.67 -3.90
CA TYR A 663 -24.16 7.88 -3.54
C TYR A 663 -25.01 9.14 -3.36
N TYR A 664 -24.48 10.08 -2.60
CA TYR A 664 -24.94 11.46 -2.58
C TYR A 664 -24.14 12.29 -3.56
N MET A 665 -24.83 13.00 -4.44
CA MET A 665 -24.23 14.07 -5.23
C MET A 665 -24.07 15.30 -4.34
N VAL A 666 -22.88 15.88 -4.28
CA VAL A 666 -22.61 17.08 -3.48
C VAL A 666 -21.98 18.19 -4.31
N ASP A 667 -22.21 19.44 -3.90
CA ASP A 667 -21.60 20.60 -4.51
C ASP A 667 -20.14 20.79 -4.07
N GLU A 668 -19.50 21.86 -4.55
CA GLU A 668 -18.12 22.20 -4.20
C GLU A 668 -17.91 22.44 -2.69
N LYS A 669 -18.95 22.86 -1.96
CA LYS A 669 -18.93 23.07 -0.50
C LYS A 669 -19.22 21.80 0.28
N GLY A 670 -19.77 20.78 -0.37
CA GLY A 670 -20.16 19.50 0.23
C GLY A 670 -21.63 19.44 0.65
N GLU A 671 -22.45 20.39 0.20
CA GLU A 671 -23.90 20.35 0.40
C GLU A 671 -24.54 19.34 -0.56
N ILE A 672 -25.51 18.58 -0.07
CA ILE A 672 -26.17 17.51 -0.84
C ILE A 672 -27.09 18.14 -1.90
N ILE A 673 -26.82 17.79 -3.16
CA ILE A 673 -27.63 18.15 -4.33
C ILE A 673 -28.72 17.10 -4.58
N SER A 674 -28.36 15.83 -4.58
CA SER A 674 -29.26 14.70 -4.81
C SER A 674 -28.75 13.42 -4.16
N GLN A 675 -29.64 12.46 -3.97
CA GLN A 675 -29.31 11.08 -3.63
C GLN A 675 -29.58 10.21 -4.85
N GLU A 676 -28.56 9.50 -5.32
CA GLU A 676 -28.61 8.68 -6.51
C GLU A 676 -28.61 7.21 -6.10
N ARG A 677 -29.75 6.55 -6.31
CA ARG A 677 -29.88 5.11 -6.11
C ARG A 677 -29.73 4.39 -7.45
N ARG A 678 -28.78 3.47 -7.51
CA ARG A 678 -28.36 2.82 -8.75
C ARG A 678 -29.32 1.70 -9.14
N HIS A 679 -29.63 0.82 -8.18
CA HIS A 679 -30.46 -0.35 -8.42
C HIS A 679 -31.60 -0.46 -7.40
N ASP A 680 -32.68 -1.10 -7.84
CA ASP A 680 -33.81 -1.53 -7.01
C ASP A 680 -33.51 -2.86 -6.31
N SER A 681 -32.73 -3.74 -6.94
CA SER A 681 -32.18 -5.00 -6.39
C SER A 681 -30.69 -4.91 -6.07
N ALA A 682 -30.19 -5.88 -5.30
CA ALA A 682 -28.74 -6.07 -5.08
C ALA A 682 -28.04 -6.73 -6.27
N GLU A 683 -28.78 -7.47 -7.10
CA GLU A 683 -28.27 -8.08 -8.33
C GLU A 683 -28.12 -7.06 -9.45
N VAL A 684 -26.97 -7.10 -10.10
CA VAL A 684 -26.52 -6.18 -11.15
C VAL A 684 -26.31 -6.96 -12.44
N ASN A 685 -26.88 -6.46 -13.53
CA ASN A 685 -26.84 -7.08 -14.85
C ASN A 685 -26.04 -6.24 -15.85
N LEU A 686 -25.64 -6.86 -16.96
CA LEU A 686 -24.86 -6.18 -18.01
C LEU A 686 -25.52 -4.91 -18.57
N PHE A 687 -26.86 -4.81 -18.50
CA PHE A 687 -27.63 -3.66 -18.99
C PHE A 687 -27.73 -2.50 -18.02
N ASP A 688 -27.36 -2.73 -16.76
CA ASP A 688 -27.29 -1.68 -15.77
C ASP A 688 -26.08 -0.79 -16.05
N ARG A 689 -26.14 0.51 -15.69
CA ARG A 689 -25.00 1.39 -15.91
C ARG A 689 -23.80 0.93 -15.08
N PRO A 690 -22.58 1.19 -15.55
CA PRO A 690 -21.37 0.88 -14.79
C PRO A 690 -21.25 1.67 -13.50
N ALA A 691 -20.78 1.01 -12.44
CA ALA A 691 -20.44 1.66 -11.18
C ALA A 691 -19.45 2.83 -11.39
N HIS A 692 -19.42 3.76 -10.45
CA HIS A 692 -18.38 4.78 -10.43
C HIS A 692 -17.01 4.13 -10.26
N GLY A 693 -15.99 4.66 -10.94
CA GLY A 693 -14.61 4.17 -10.74
C GLY A 693 -14.13 4.39 -9.30
N ALA A 694 -14.57 5.49 -8.68
CA ALA A 694 -14.39 5.76 -7.25
C ALA A 694 -15.43 5.01 -6.40
N CYS A 695 -15.03 4.67 -5.18
CA CYS A 695 -15.83 3.95 -4.20
C CYS A 695 -16.37 2.59 -4.70
N THR A 696 -15.65 1.95 -5.61
CA THR A 696 -15.88 0.57 -6.02
C THR A 696 -14.80 -0.31 -5.42
N MET A 697 -15.22 -1.34 -4.67
CA MET A 697 -14.32 -2.29 -4.03
C MET A 697 -14.29 -3.59 -4.84
N ILE A 698 -13.09 -4.06 -5.16
CA ILE A 698 -12.86 -5.19 -6.06
C ILE A 698 -11.95 -6.20 -5.36
N ARG A 699 -12.19 -7.50 -5.58
CA ARG A 699 -11.20 -8.54 -5.28
C ARG A 699 -9.91 -8.25 -6.04
N LYS A 700 -8.80 -8.06 -5.32
CA LYS A 700 -7.50 -7.72 -5.91
C LYS A 700 -7.08 -8.76 -6.96
N GLU A 701 -7.28 -10.04 -6.65
CA GLU A 701 -6.97 -11.15 -7.56
C GLU A 701 -7.74 -11.06 -8.88
N THR A 702 -9.03 -10.72 -8.83
CA THR A 702 -9.84 -10.52 -10.04
C THR A 702 -9.32 -9.36 -10.86
N LEU A 703 -9.00 -8.24 -10.21
CA LEU A 703 -8.47 -7.06 -10.90
C LEU A 703 -7.12 -7.35 -11.59
N LEU A 704 -6.25 -8.15 -10.96
CA LEU A 704 -5.01 -8.63 -11.57
C LEU A 704 -5.26 -9.57 -12.76
N LYS A 705 -6.19 -10.53 -12.62
CA LYS A 705 -6.54 -11.48 -13.69
C LYS A 705 -7.11 -10.81 -14.94
N VAL A 706 -7.82 -9.68 -14.80
CA VAL A 706 -8.33 -8.91 -15.94
C VAL A 706 -7.33 -7.89 -16.50
N GLY A 707 -6.08 -7.90 -16.02
CA GLY A 707 -5.00 -7.07 -16.53
C GLY A 707 -4.92 -5.64 -15.96
N GLY A 708 -5.63 -5.35 -14.85
CA GLY A 708 -5.62 -4.03 -14.23
C GLY A 708 -6.24 -2.91 -15.09
N TYR A 709 -5.79 -1.69 -14.84
CA TYR A 709 -6.27 -0.49 -15.54
C TYR A 709 -5.55 -0.36 -16.90
N SER A 710 -6.31 -0.20 -17.97
CA SER A 710 -5.76 -0.06 -19.32
C SER A 710 -5.10 1.31 -19.50
N GLU A 711 -3.85 1.34 -19.98
CA GLU A 711 -3.10 2.58 -20.20
C GLU A 711 -3.43 3.26 -21.55
N ASP A 712 -4.23 2.59 -22.40
CA ASP A 712 -4.65 3.08 -23.73
C ASP A 712 -5.59 4.31 -23.69
N PHE A 713 -6.18 4.61 -22.54
CA PHE A 713 -7.11 5.74 -22.37
C PHE A 713 -6.90 6.46 -21.06
N ALA A 714 -7.19 7.76 -21.07
CA ALA A 714 -6.95 8.66 -19.93
C ALA A 714 -8.20 8.98 -19.11
N CYS A 715 -9.36 8.40 -19.44
CA CYS A 715 -10.61 8.55 -18.68
C CYS A 715 -11.52 7.33 -18.88
N GLN A 716 -12.64 7.26 -18.13
CA GLN A 716 -13.60 6.14 -18.16
C GLN A 716 -12.99 4.78 -17.77
N ASP A 717 -11.97 4.79 -16.93
CA ASP A 717 -11.28 3.58 -16.47
C ASP A 717 -12.22 2.64 -15.66
N GLY A 718 -13.14 3.20 -14.87
CA GLY A 718 -14.19 2.42 -14.20
C GLY A 718 -15.14 1.69 -15.16
N TYR A 719 -15.39 2.28 -16.35
CA TYR A 719 -16.23 1.66 -17.40
C TYR A 719 -15.53 0.45 -18.03
N ASP A 720 -14.22 0.56 -18.27
CA ASP A 720 -13.39 -0.56 -18.75
C ASP A 720 -13.34 -1.72 -17.75
N ILE A 721 -13.02 -1.42 -16.48
CA ILE A 721 -12.98 -2.44 -15.43
C ILE A 721 -14.34 -3.13 -15.26
N TRP A 722 -15.43 -2.36 -15.32
CA TRP A 722 -16.77 -2.91 -15.26
C TRP A 722 -17.01 -3.95 -16.36
N LEU A 723 -16.73 -3.62 -17.62
CA LEU A 723 -16.96 -4.54 -18.75
C LEU A 723 -16.10 -5.80 -18.66
N LYS A 724 -14.84 -5.65 -18.21
CA LYS A 724 -13.93 -6.77 -17.98
C LYS A 724 -14.42 -7.74 -16.90
N VAL A 725 -15.09 -7.23 -15.87
CA VAL A 725 -15.51 -8.01 -14.69
C VAL A 725 -16.93 -8.56 -14.84
N ILE A 726 -17.92 -7.74 -15.22
CA ILE A 726 -19.34 -8.11 -15.18
C ILE A 726 -19.70 -9.31 -16.07
N LYS A 727 -18.94 -9.55 -17.14
CA LYS A 727 -19.12 -10.70 -18.03
C LYS A 727 -18.62 -12.02 -17.45
N LYS A 728 -17.74 -11.96 -16.43
CA LYS A 728 -17.01 -13.11 -15.89
C LYS A 728 -17.32 -13.39 -14.43
N SER A 729 -17.92 -12.43 -13.72
CA SER A 729 -18.10 -12.51 -12.28
C SER A 729 -19.32 -11.72 -11.83
N LYS A 730 -19.89 -12.14 -10.70
CA LYS A 730 -21.03 -11.46 -10.09
C LYS A 730 -20.59 -10.11 -9.53
N ILE A 731 -21.48 -9.13 -9.64
CA ILE A 731 -21.32 -7.79 -9.10
C ILE A 731 -22.48 -7.51 -8.13
N ILE A 732 -22.18 -6.86 -7.01
CA ILE A 732 -23.16 -6.50 -5.98
C ILE A 732 -23.29 -4.99 -5.87
N ASN A 733 -24.53 -4.50 -5.77
CA ASN A 733 -24.81 -3.16 -5.26
C ASN A 733 -25.28 -3.25 -3.80
N THR A 734 -24.82 -2.35 -2.92
CA THR A 734 -25.24 -2.37 -1.51
C THR A 734 -26.60 -1.71 -1.26
N ASN A 735 -27.10 -0.94 -2.23
CA ASN A 735 -28.32 -0.12 -2.18
C ASN A 735 -28.36 0.85 -0.98
N ILE A 736 -27.17 1.26 -0.49
CA ILE A 736 -26.99 2.18 0.62
C ILE A 736 -26.06 3.32 0.14
N PRO A 737 -26.41 4.60 0.39
CA PRO A 737 -25.56 5.72 -0.02
C PRO A 737 -24.34 5.84 0.89
N LEU A 738 -23.22 5.24 0.49
CA LEU A 738 -21.96 5.20 1.26
C LEU A 738 -20.86 6.09 0.67
N PHE A 739 -21.18 6.81 -0.40
CA PHE A 739 -20.24 7.60 -1.17
C PHE A 739 -20.78 9.02 -1.39
N TYR A 740 -19.89 10.02 -1.32
CA TYR A 740 -20.23 11.41 -1.62
C TYR A 740 -19.43 11.86 -2.83
N TYR A 741 -20.12 11.95 -3.97
CA TYR A 741 -19.56 12.32 -5.26
C TYR A 741 -19.67 13.83 -5.48
N ARG A 742 -18.53 14.52 -5.62
CA ARG A 742 -18.46 15.98 -5.67
C ARG A 742 -18.47 16.51 -7.09
N ARG A 743 -19.32 17.52 -7.35
CA ARG A 743 -19.29 18.31 -8.60
C ARG A 743 -18.71 19.71 -8.40
N HIS A 744 -17.77 20.08 -9.25
CA HIS A 744 -17.14 21.39 -9.36
C HIS A 744 -16.71 21.71 -10.80
N GLY A 745 -16.24 22.93 -11.06
CA GLY A 745 -15.92 23.40 -12.42
C GLY A 745 -14.69 22.76 -13.08
N ARG A 746 -13.95 21.90 -12.36
CA ARG A 746 -12.71 21.25 -12.83
C ARG A 746 -12.84 19.73 -13.01
N ASN A 747 -14.03 19.15 -12.83
CA ASN A 747 -14.20 17.72 -13.03
C ASN A 747 -13.90 17.36 -14.48
N SER A 748 -13.11 16.29 -14.67
CA SER A 748 -12.82 15.73 -16.00
C SER A 748 -14.06 15.22 -16.73
N THR A 749 -15.17 15.05 -16.02
CA THR A 749 -16.47 14.60 -16.54
C THR A 749 -17.26 15.68 -17.29
N ASN A 750 -16.76 16.92 -17.38
CA ASN A 750 -17.45 18.01 -18.07
C ASN A 750 -17.28 18.01 -19.60
N ASP A 751 -16.34 17.23 -20.14
CA ASP A 751 -16.14 17.06 -21.60
C ASP A 751 -16.92 15.83 -22.10
N GLU A 752 -18.20 16.03 -22.41
CA GLU A 752 -19.11 14.97 -22.85
C GLU A 752 -18.61 14.27 -24.12
N HIS A 753 -18.03 15.02 -25.06
CA HIS A 753 -17.52 14.46 -26.31
C HIS A 753 -16.40 13.45 -26.05
N ARG A 754 -15.38 13.85 -25.28
CA ARG A 754 -14.26 12.98 -24.93
C ARG A 754 -14.71 11.72 -24.20
N ILE A 755 -15.72 11.82 -23.35
CA ILE A 755 -16.29 10.67 -22.62
C ILE A 755 -16.94 9.68 -23.58
N LEU A 756 -17.79 10.17 -24.49
CA LEU A 756 -18.52 9.33 -25.44
C LEU A 756 -17.58 8.65 -26.44
N GLU A 757 -16.58 9.39 -26.94
CA GLU A 757 -15.53 8.84 -27.81
C GLU A 757 -14.68 7.78 -27.09
N THR A 758 -14.26 8.04 -25.84
CA THR A 758 -13.50 7.06 -25.06
C THR A 758 -14.32 5.79 -24.79
N ARG A 759 -15.60 5.91 -24.47
CA ARG A 759 -16.49 4.73 -24.32
C ARG A 759 -16.59 3.93 -25.60
N HIS A 760 -16.71 4.60 -26.74
CA HIS A 760 -16.71 3.93 -28.04
C HIS A 760 -15.43 3.09 -28.25
N HIS A 761 -14.25 3.66 -27.95
CA HIS A 761 -12.98 2.93 -28.03
C HIS A 761 -12.91 1.74 -27.06
N ILE A 762 -13.39 1.89 -25.82
CA ILE A 762 -13.42 0.79 -24.83
C ILE A 762 -14.31 -0.35 -25.33
N VAL A 763 -15.51 -0.03 -25.82
CA VAL A 763 -16.46 -1.02 -26.36
C VAL A 763 -15.83 -1.75 -27.56
N ARG A 764 -15.20 -1.02 -28.47
CA ARG A 764 -14.51 -1.59 -29.64
C ARG A 764 -13.39 -2.56 -29.23
N LYS A 765 -12.49 -2.14 -28.35
CA LYS A 765 -11.40 -2.99 -27.81
C LYS A 765 -11.93 -4.29 -27.21
N ASN A 766 -13.00 -4.22 -26.43
CA ASN A 766 -13.63 -5.40 -25.83
C ASN A 766 -14.22 -6.36 -26.89
N LEU A 767 -14.72 -5.86 -28.02
CA LEU A 767 -15.22 -6.70 -29.12
C LEU A 767 -14.09 -7.35 -29.93
N ASP A 768 -13.00 -6.62 -30.15
CA ASP A 768 -11.80 -7.14 -30.82
C ASP A 768 -11.20 -8.32 -30.04
N GLU A 769 -11.14 -8.21 -28.71
CA GLU A 769 -10.74 -9.31 -27.82
C GLU A 769 -11.67 -10.52 -27.90
N LEU A 770 -12.98 -10.30 -28.12
CA LEU A 770 -13.98 -11.35 -28.32
C LEU A 770 -13.98 -11.93 -29.75
N LYS A 771 -13.11 -11.42 -30.65
CA LYS A 771 -13.00 -11.84 -32.06
C LYS A 771 -14.32 -11.76 -32.84
N ILE A 772 -15.22 -10.87 -32.45
CA ILE A 772 -16.47 -10.59 -33.17
C ILE A 772 -16.12 -9.65 -34.33
N SER A 773 -15.51 -10.18 -35.40
CA SER A 773 -15.11 -9.40 -36.57
C SER A 773 -15.78 -9.88 -37.87
N LYS A 774 -16.09 -8.92 -38.75
CA LYS A 774 -16.62 -9.10 -40.12
C LYS A 774 -18.03 -9.70 -40.20
N LYS A 775 -19.01 -8.92 -39.78
CA LYS A 775 -20.44 -9.22 -39.98
C LYS A 775 -20.98 -8.40 -41.16
N ASN A 776 -22.01 -8.91 -41.84
CA ASN A 776 -22.63 -8.27 -42.99
C ASN A 776 -23.62 -7.20 -42.51
N HIS A 777 -23.17 -5.96 -42.45
CA HIS A 777 -23.91 -4.81 -41.97
C HIS A 777 -24.40 -3.96 -43.13
N ILE A 778 -25.72 -3.80 -43.22
CA ILE A 778 -26.37 -3.00 -44.26
C ILE A 778 -26.84 -1.68 -43.65
N SER A 779 -26.35 -0.57 -44.17
CA SER A 779 -26.82 0.78 -43.81
C SER A 779 -27.75 1.33 -44.88
N ILE A 780 -28.96 1.70 -44.50
CA ILE A 780 -29.99 2.24 -45.39
C ILE A 780 -30.20 3.71 -45.03
N ILE A 781 -30.13 4.59 -46.05
CA ILE A 781 -30.45 6.01 -45.97
C ILE A 781 -31.78 6.23 -46.70
N PRO A 782 -32.92 6.15 -45.99
CA PRO A 782 -34.22 6.37 -46.61
C PRO A 782 -34.52 7.88 -46.68
N ILE A 783 -34.75 8.40 -47.88
CA ILE A 783 -35.02 9.83 -48.07
C ILE A 783 -36.43 9.99 -48.63
N ARG A 784 -37.32 10.57 -47.83
CA ARG A 784 -38.64 11.01 -48.28
C ARG A 784 -38.42 12.27 -49.14
N GLY A 785 -39.01 12.31 -50.33
CA GLY A 785 -38.92 13.45 -51.24
C GLY A 785 -40.32 13.95 -51.61
N GLY A 786 -40.44 14.71 -52.69
CA GLY A 786 -41.70 15.37 -53.08
C GLY A 786 -41.78 16.86 -52.72
N GLU A 787 -40.67 17.45 -52.28
CA GLU A 787 -40.49 18.89 -52.11
C GLU A 787 -39.86 19.48 -53.37
N GLU A 788 -40.19 20.72 -53.74
CA GLU A 788 -39.56 21.40 -54.89
C GLU A 788 -38.04 21.60 -54.70
N ASN A 789 -37.57 21.70 -53.45
CA ASN A 789 -36.17 21.87 -53.08
C ASN A 789 -35.79 20.98 -51.87
N PRO A 790 -35.54 19.68 -52.08
CA PRO A 790 -35.36 18.74 -50.98
C PRO A 790 -34.13 19.03 -50.12
N PHE A 791 -34.31 19.07 -48.78
CA PHE A 791 -33.20 19.35 -47.85
C PHE A 791 -31.99 18.44 -48.02
N ALA A 792 -32.18 17.18 -48.43
CA ALA A 792 -31.11 16.21 -48.61
C ALA A 792 -30.03 16.66 -49.61
N VAL A 793 -30.42 17.40 -50.65
CA VAL A 793 -29.56 17.78 -51.79
C VAL A 793 -29.42 19.29 -51.96
N ARG A 794 -30.12 20.08 -51.15
CA ARG A 794 -29.95 21.53 -51.05
C ARG A 794 -28.53 21.87 -50.59
N ASN A 795 -27.95 22.92 -51.17
CA ASN A 795 -26.63 23.42 -50.76
C ASN A 795 -26.63 23.76 -49.26
N PHE A 796 -25.69 23.17 -48.53
CA PHE A 796 -25.49 23.34 -47.11
C PHE A 796 -23.99 23.56 -46.89
N ALA A 797 -23.58 24.82 -46.72
CA ALA A 797 -22.19 25.20 -46.47
C ALA A 797 -21.18 24.70 -47.52
N GLY A 798 -21.57 24.67 -48.80
CA GLY A 798 -20.73 24.18 -49.89
C GLY A 798 -20.72 22.65 -50.06
N THR A 799 -21.57 21.94 -49.32
CA THR A 799 -21.85 20.49 -49.44
C THR A 799 -23.37 20.26 -49.43
N THR A 800 -23.83 19.04 -49.14
CA THR A 800 -25.24 18.73 -48.86
C THR A 800 -25.38 17.83 -47.64
N LEU A 801 -26.58 17.79 -47.03
CA LEU A 801 -26.85 16.91 -45.89
C LEU A 801 -26.64 15.43 -46.23
N LEU A 802 -26.97 15.03 -47.46
CA LEU A 802 -26.72 13.68 -47.96
C LEU A 802 -25.21 13.40 -48.09
N ASP A 803 -24.41 14.35 -48.59
CA ASP A 803 -22.95 14.20 -48.66
C ASP A 803 -22.32 14.04 -47.27
N ILE A 804 -22.75 14.85 -46.30
CA ILE A 804 -22.28 14.75 -44.91
C ILE A 804 -22.59 13.36 -44.35
N THR A 805 -23.83 12.89 -44.53
CA THR A 805 -24.28 11.58 -44.05
C THR A 805 -23.49 10.45 -44.68
N VAL A 806 -23.37 10.43 -46.01
CA VAL A 806 -22.63 9.40 -46.75
C VAL A 806 -21.15 9.38 -46.36
N ASN A 807 -20.50 10.54 -46.27
CA ASN A 807 -19.09 10.63 -45.89
C ASN A 807 -18.85 10.17 -44.44
N ASN A 808 -19.81 10.41 -43.53
CA ASN A 808 -19.72 9.89 -42.16
C ASN A 808 -19.82 8.37 -42.13
N ILE A 809 -20.72 7.76 -42.91
CA ILE A 809 -20.85 6.30 -42.99
C ILE A 809 -19.57 5.67 -43.57
N PHE A 810 -18.96 6.28 -44.60
CA PHE A 810 -17.72 5.76 -45.21
C PHE A 810 -16.52 5.68 -44.25
N LYS A 811 -16.52 6.47 -43.17
CA LYS A 811 -15.47 6.43 -42.15
C LYS A 811 -15.62 5.26 -41.18
N ASN A 812 -16.73 4.51 -41.24
CA ASN A 812 -17.01 3.40 -40.33
C ASN A 812 -16.46 2.09 -40.90
N GLU A 813 -15.75 1.35 -40.06
CA GLU A 813 -15.12 0.08 -40.46
C GLU A 813 -16.11 -1.08 -40.53
N ASN A 814 -17.23 -0.97 -39.78
CA ASN A 814 -18.22 -2.04 -39.69
C ASN A 814 -19.28 -1.99 -40.80
N VAL A 815 -19.26 -1.08 -41.77
CA VAL A 815 -20.34 -1.01 -42.76
C VAL A 815 -19.96 -1.77 -44.03
N SER A 816 -20.73 -2.80 -44.38
CA SER A 816 -20.46 -3.66 -45.55
C SER A 816 -21.08 -3.11 -46.84
N LYS A 817 -22.32 -2.59 -46.74
CA LYS A 817 -23.10 -2.06 -47.85
C LYS A 817 -23.88 -0.83 -47.42
N ILE A 818 -23.97 0.14 -48.32
CA ILE A 818 -24.74 1.37 -48.13
C ILE A 818 -25.80 1.45 -49.24
N ILE A 819 -27.05 1.68 -48.87
CA ILE A 819 -28.17 1.83 -49.78
C ILE A 819 -28.82 3.20 -49.56
N VAL A 820 -28.80 4.05 -50.58
CA VAL A 820 -29.58 5.30 -50.62
C VAL A 820 -30.87 5.04 -51.37
N SER A 821 -32.03 5.24 -50.74
CA SER A 821 -33.33 4.94 -51.36
C SER A 821 -34.31 6.11 -51.24
N SER A 822 -34.90 6.51 -52.36
CA SER A 822 -35.88 7.60 -52.45
C SER A 822 -36.88 7.37 -53.59
N PRO A 823 -38.16 7.82 -53.47
CA PRO A 823 -39.08 7.83 -54.61
C PRO A 823 -38.80 9.01 -55.58
N ASP A 824 -38.08 10.03 -55.11
CA ASP A 824 -37.91 11.32 -55.77
C ASP A 824 -36.73 11.27 -56.77
N SER A 825 -37.00 11.67 -58.00
CA SER A 825 -35.99 11.60 -59.07
C SER A 825 -34.84 12.59 -58.84
N ILE A 826 -35.08 13.76 -58.24
CA ILE A 826 -34.04 14.76 -57.97
C ILE A 826 -32.98 14.18 -57.03
N ILE A 827 -33.44 13.52 -55.97
CA ILE A 827 -32.57 12.89 -54.97
C ILE A 827 -31.82 11.72 -55.58
N ILE A 828 -32.50 10.88 -56.38
CA ILE A 828 -31.87 9.74 -57.05
C ILE A 828 -30.81 10.18 -58.05
N ASP A 829 -31.10 11.21 -58.85
CA ASP A 829 -30.15 11.74 -59.84
C ASP A 829 -28.92 12.33 -59.15
N TYR A 830 -29.09 13.03 -58.03
CA TYR A 830 -27.98 13.48 -57.20
C TYR A 830 -27.17 12.31 -56.62
N ALA A 831 -27.86 11.29 -56.08
CA ALA A 831 -27.24 10.15 -55.42
C ALA A 831 -26.44 9.24 -56.37
N LYS A 832 -26.70 9.23 -57.68
CA LYS A 832 -25.95 8.45 -58.68
C LYS A 832 -24.44 8.70 -58.63
N LYS A 833 -24.00 9.89 -58.20
CA LYS A 833 -22.57 10.20 -58.02
C LYS A 833 -21.86 9.27 -57.03
N TYR A 834 -22.60 8.63 -56.11
CA TYR A 834 -22.05 7.69 -55.14
C TYR A 834 -21.90 6.26 -55.67
N ALA A 835 -22.51 5.93 -56.82
CA ALA A 835 -22.43 4.58 -57.40
C ALA A 835 -20.98 4.16 -57.69
N ALA A 836 -20.14 5.12 -58.13
CA ALA A 836 -18.71 4.91 -58.34
C ALA A 836 -17.94 4.56 -57.05
N LYS A 837 -18.50 4.88 -55.87
CA LYS A 837 -17.95 4.51 -54.55
C LYS A 837 -18.56 3.21 -53.99
N GLY A 838 -19.29 2.46 -54.81
CA GLY A 838 -19.92 1.20 -54.41
C GLY A 838 -21.22 1.34 -53.60
N ILE A 839 -21.82 2.53 -53.54
CA ILE A 839 -23.13 2.77 -52.90
C ILE A 839 -24.25 2.36 -53.85
N MET A 840 -25.22 1.63 -53.31
CA MET A 840 -26.42 1.23 -54.05
C MET A 840 -27.43 2.37 -54.01
N VAL A 841 -27.86 2.83 -55.17
CA VAL A 841 -28.84 3.92 -55.30
C VAL A 841 -30.13 3.35 -55.85
N ASP A 842 -31.20 3.49 -55.10
CA ASP A 842 -32.46 2.82 -55.36
C ASP A 842 -33.64 3.79 -55.49
N LYS A 843 -34.24 3.84 -56.69
CA LYS A 843 -35.54 4.51 -56.89
C LYS A 843 -36.68 3.59 -56.43
N ARG A 844 -37.22 3.84 -55.24
CA ARG A 844 -38.31 3.04 -54.66
C ARG A 844 -39.69 3.50 -55.15
N PRO A 845 -40.72 2.65 -55.10
CA PRO A 845 -42.10 3.04 -55.40
C PRO A 845 -42.60 4.25 -54.58
N GLU A 846 -43.37 5.15 -55.20
CA GLU A 846 -43.91 6.37 -54.57
C GLU A 846 -44.66 6.08 -53.25
N GLY A 847 -45.48 5.02 -53.23
CA GLY A 847 -46.24 4.62 -52.04
C GLY A 847 -45.38 4.27 -50.80
N LEU A 848 -44.12 3.90 -50.99
CA LEU A 848 -43.17 3.67 -49.89
C LEU A 848 -42.55 4.97 -49.35
N GLY A 849 -42.70 6.08 -50.06
CA GLY A 849 -42.26 7.41 -49.64
C GLY A 849 -43.26 8.20 -48.79
N ASN A 850 -44.51 7.76 -48.72
CA ASN A 850 -45.57 8.47 -48.00
C ASN A 850 -45.27 8.58 -46.49
N TYR A 851 -45.67 9.70 -45.87
CA TYR A 851 -45.45 9.95 -44.43
C TYR A 851 -46.04 8.87 -43.52
N ASN A 852 -47.19 8.31 -43.92
CA ASN A 852 -47.91 7.27 -43.18
C ASN A 852 -47.41 5.84 -43.47
N THR A 853 -46.39 5.68 -44.33
CA THR A 853 -45.81 4.38 -44.62
C THR A 853 -44.70 4.04 -43.62
N LEU A 854 -44.80 2.87 -42.98
CA LEU A 854 -43.79 2.35 -42.05
C LEU A 854 -42.45 2.11 -42.78
N ILE A 855 -41.35 2.43 -42.10
CA ILE A 855 -40.00 2.26 -42.65
C ILE A 855 -39.66 0.79 -42.94
N SER A 856 -40.24 -0.16 -42.18
CA SER A 856 -40.05 -1.60 -42.40
C SER A 856 -40.42 -2.03 -43.82
N LYS A 857 -41.48 -1.46 -44.42
CA LYS A 857 -41.84 -1.77 -45.82
C LYS A 857 -40.75 -1.36 -46.83
N THR A 858 -40.01 -0.28 -46.54
CA THR A 858 -38.86 0.12 -47.36
C THR A 858 -37.72 -0.87 -47.16
N ILE A 859 -37.44 -1.27 -45.90
CA ILE A 859 -36.39 -2.24 -45.59
C ILE A 859 -36.70 -3.57 -46.30
N ASP A 860 -37.91 -4.11 -46.17
CA ASP A 860 -38.33 -5.37 -46.79
C ASP A 860 -38.17 -5.32 -48.31
N TYR A 861 -38.65 -4.25 -48.94
CA TYR A 861 -38.50 -4.02 -50.38
C TYR A 861 -37.02 -4.05 -50.82
N LEU A 862 -36.15 -3.35 -50.09
CA LEU A 862 -34.72 -3.27 -50.42
C LEU A 862 -34.03 -4.62 -50.18
N LEU A 863 -34.34 -5.30 -49.08
CA LEU A 863 -33.74 -6.59 -48.76
C LEU A 863 -34.18 -7.68 -49.76
N GLU A 864 -35.44 -7.66 -50.20
CA GLU A 864 -35.95 -8.58 -51.22
C GLU A 864 -35.31 -8.28 -52.59
N LYS A 865 -35.40 -7.03 -53.04
CA LYS A 865 -34.89 -6.58 -54.36
C LYS A 865 -33.40 -6.85 -54.53
N TYR A 866 -32.62 -6.63 -53.48
CA TYR A 866 -31.17 -6.72 -53.53
C TYR A 866 -30.61 -7.97 -52.86
N SER A 867 -31.46 -8.93 -52.47
CA SER A 867 -31.10 -10.18 -51.79
C SER A 867 -29.87 -10.90 -52.39
N ALA A 868 -29.80 -11.00 -53.73
CA ALA A 868 -28.68 -11.63 -54.42
C ALA A 868 -27.34 -10.86 -54.29
N SER A 869 -27.39 -9.54 -54.13
CA SER A 869 -26.22 -8.65 -54.07
C SER A 869 -25.74 -8.33 -52.66
N ILE A 870 -26.66 -8.35 -51.69
CA ILE A 870 -26.36 -8.04 -50.29
C ILE A 870 -26.23 -9.30 -49.43
N GLY A 871 -26.73 -10.46 -49.89
CA GLY A 871 -26.78 -11.69 -49.10
C GLY A 871 -27.73 -11.57 -47.90
N GLN A 872 -27.63 -12.48 -46.94
CA GLN A 872 -28.35 -12.36 -45.67
C GLN A 872 -27.59 -11.38 -44.75
N PRO A 873 -28.17 -10.25 -44.33
CA PRO A 873 -27.52 -9.36 -43.39
C PRO A 873 -27.46 -9.97 -41.99
N ASP A 874 -26.40 -9.65 -41.25
CA ASP A 874 -26.35 -9.87 -39.80
C ASP A 874 -27.12 -8.75 -39.07
N THR A 875 -26.97 -7.51 -39.54
CA THR A 875 -27.70 -6.35 -39.01
C THR A 875 -28.13 -5.39 -40.12
N VAL A 876 -29.19 -4.65 -39.83
CA VAL A 876 -29.71 -3.57 -40.68
C VAL A 876 -29.75 -2.28 -39.89
N SER A 877 -29.21 -1.21 -40.44
CA SER A 877 -29.18 0.13 -39.86
C SER A 877 -29.98 1.10 -40.71
N VAL A 878 -30.81 1.93 -40.10
CA VAL A 878 -31.47 3.07 -40.73
C VAL A 878 -30.82 4.35 -40.25
N ILE A 879 -30.42 5.18 -41.20
CA ILE A 879 -29.68 6.42 -40.97
C ILE A 879 -30.43 7.57 -41.63
N ASN A 880 -30.90 8.48 -40.79
CA ASN A 880 -31.60 9.69 -41.21
C ASN A 880 -30.57 10.79 -41.58
N PHE A 881 -30.81 11.51 -42.67
CA PHE A 881 -29.87 12.51 -43.22
C PHE A 881 -30.00 13.88 -42.55
N GLU A 882 -31.09 14.09 -41.80
CA GLU A 882 -31.52 15.35 -41.18
C GLU A 882 -30.60 15.81 -40.03
N TYR A 883 -29.57 15.04 -39.66
CA TYR A 883 -28.67 15.30 -38.53
C TYR A 883 -27.24 15.61 -39.00
N PRO A 884 -26.92 16.86 -39.41
CA PRO A 884 -25.62 17.21 -40.00
C PRO A 884 -24.44 17.18 -39.02
N PHE A 885 -24.70 17.38 -37.73
CA PHE A 885 -23.65 17.45 -36.70
C PHE A 885 -23.27 16.10 -36.12
N ARG A 886 -23.92 15.03 -36.57
CA ARG A 886 -23.68 13.67 -36.10
C ARG A 886 -22.24 13.25 -36.37
N LYS A 887 -21.56 12.80 -35.32
CA LYS A 887 -20.18 12.29 -35.39
C LYS A 887 -20.13 10.88 -35.98
N HIS A 888 -19.07 10.60 -36.74
CA HIS A 888 -18.94 9.36 -37.51
C HIS A 888 -18.93 8.09 -36.66
N PHE A 889 -18.30 8.11 -35.47
CA PHE A 889 -18.14 6.93 -34.60
C PHE A 889 -19.45 6.45 -33.93
N PHE A 890 -20.52 7.25 -33.92
CA PHE A 890 -21.79 6.83 -33.30
C PHE A 890 -22.45 5.65 -34.01
N LEU A 891 -22.27 5.54 -35.34
CA LEU A 891 -22.79 4.41 -36.10
C LEU A 891 -22.06 3.11 -35.71
N ASP A 892 -20.73 3.11 -35.72
CA ASP A 892 -19.94 1.99 -35.20
C ASP A 892 -20.30 1.68 -33.74
N ASN A 893 -20.53 2.69 -32.91
CA ASN A 893 -20.91 2.48 -31.51
C ASN A 893 -22.26 1.73 -31.39
N ILE A 894 -23.28 2.11 -32.16
CA ILE A 894 -24.59 1.43 -32.15
C ILE A 894 -24.46 -0.03 -32.61
N ILE A 895 -23.70 -0.28 -33.68
CA ILE A 895 -23.45 -1.63 -34.18
C ILE A 895 -22.70 -2.45 -33.12
N ASN A 896 -21.64 -1.88 -32.52
CA ASN A 896 -20.86 -2.53 -31.48
C ASN A 896 -21.72 -2.87 -30.25
N ASN A 897 -22.62 -1.97 -29.84
CA ASN A 897 -23.52 -2.19 -28.71
C ASN A 897 -24.53 -3.34 -28.96
N LEU A 898 -24.98 -3.57 -30.21
CA LEU A 898 -25.80 -4.74 -30.54
C LEU A 898 -25.12 -6.06 -30.17
N TYR A 899 -23.80 -6.15 -30.39
CA TYR A 899 -23.03 -7.35 -30.07
C TYR A 899 -22.63 -7.40 -28.61
N LEU A 900 -22.07 -6.30 -28.09
CA LEU A 900 -21.51 -6.28 -26.74
C LEU A 900 -22.57 -6.63 -25.68
N PHE A 901 -23.79 -6.12 -25.85
CA PHE A 901 -24.90 -6.29 -24.91
C PHE A 901 -25.87 -7.41 -25.32
N GLU A 902 -25.70 -8.03 -26.48
CA GLU A 902 -26.68 -8.97 -27.03
C GLU A 902 -28.08 -8.35 -27.16
N ALA A 903 -28.14 -7.11 -27.63
CA ALA A 903 -29.39 -6.42 -27.91
C ALA A 903 -29.97 -6.84 -29.27
N ASP A 904 -31.30 -6.84 -29.37
CA ASP A 904 -32.02 -7.09 -30.61
C ASP A 904 -32.03 -5.85 -31.51
N SER A 905 -32.20 -4.68 -30.90
CA SER A 905 -32.13 -3.38 -31.56
C SER A 905 -31.40 -2.36 -30.67
N VAL A 906 -30.76 -1.37 -31.28
CA VAL A 906 -30.09 -0.25 -30.60
C VAL A 906 -30.41 1.04 -31.35
N LEU A 907 -30.72 2.10 -30.61
CA LEU A 907 -30.98 3.42 -31.16
C LEU A 907 -30.13 4.50 -30.47
N SER A 908 -29.85 5.58 -31.19
CA SER A 908 -29.28 6.79 -30.60
C SER A 908 -30.33 7.56 -29.80
N VAL A 909 -29.94 8.01 -28.61
CA VAL A 909 -30.82 8.74 -27.69
C VAL A 909 -30.10 9.92 -27.05
N ILE A 910 -30.87 10.93 -26.66
CA ILE A 910 -30.43 11.96 -25.72
C ILE A 910 -31.20 11.80 -24.42
N ARG A 911 -30.51 11.97 -23.29
CA ARG A 911 -31.16 11.94 -21.98
C ARG A 911 -31.88 13.27 -21.73
N LYS A 912 -33.13 13.22 -21.27
CA LYS A 912 -33.91 14.41 -20.91
C LYS A 912 -34.29 14.35 -19.43
N ASP A 913 -33.82 15.32 -18.67
CA ASP A 913 -34.07 15.44 -17.23
C ASP A 913 -35.19 16.47 -16.95
N ALA A 914 -36.40 16.22 -17.47
CA ALA A 914 -37.56 17.09 -17.33
C ALA A 914 -38.73 16.42 -16.58
N ASN A 915 -39.63 17.23 -16.01
CA ASN A 915 -40.88 16.75 -15.44
C ASN A 915 -41.88 16.49 -16.56
N TYR A 916 -42.21 15.22 -16.79
CA TYR A 916 -43.19 14.82 -17.80
C TYR A 916 -44.52 14.49 -17.12
N TYR A 917 -45.62 14.91 -17.72
CA TYR A 917 -46.97 14.61 -17.28
C TYR A 917 -47.77 14.04 -18.44
N TYR A 918 -48.60 13.01 -18.19
CA TYR A 918 -49.58 12.53 -19.16
C TYR A 918 -50.99 12.76 -18.64
N HIS A 919 -51.93 13.05 -19.54
CA HIS A 919 -53.33 13.24 -19.17
C HIS A 919 -54.06 11.89 -19.17
N ASN A 920 -54.60 11.47 -18.03
CA ASN A 920 -55.28 10.17 -17.91
C ASN A 920 -56.80 10.22 -18.15
N GLY A 921 -57.31 11.35 -18.65
CA GLY A 921 -58.75 11.60 -18.83
C GLY A 921 -59.42 12.29 -17.64
N LYS A 922 -58.78 12.36 -16.47
CA LYS A 922 -59.26 13.08 -15.28
C LYS A 922 -58.35 14.26 -14.85
N GLY A 923 -57.20 14.42 -15.49
CA GLY A 923 -56.21 15.45 -15.20
C GLY A 923 -54.81 15.01 -15.60
N LEU A 924 -53.83 15.89 -15.35
CA LEU A 924 -52.41 15.57 -15.54
C LEU A 924 -51.91 14.68 -14.40
N VAL A 925 -51.29 13.57 -14.76
CA VAL A 925 -50.58 12.67 -13.86
C VAL A 925 -49.11 12.72 -14.22
N SER A 926 -48.25 12.86 -13.20
CA SER A 926 -46.81 12.81 -13.40
C SER A 926 -46.40 11.46 -14.00
N PHE A 927 -45.78 11.51 -15.17
CA PHE A 927 -45.06 10.39 -15.79
C PHE A 927 -43.68 10.22 -15.15
N ASN A 928 -43.00 11.35 -14.84
CA ASN A 928 -41.71 11.37 -14.16
C ASN A 928 -41.56 12.68 -13.35
N THR A 929 -41.04 12.59 -12.12
CA THR A 929 -40.79 13.77 -11.26
C THR A 929 -39.32 13.87 -10.90
N ASN A 930 -38.75 15.06 -11.06
CA ASN A 930 -37.42 15.43 -10.60
C ASN A 930 -37.42 15.45 -9.06
N ARG A 931 -37.26 14.27 -8.45
CA ARG A 931 -37.19 14.08 -7.00
C ARG A 931 -35.75 14.22 -6.52
N THR A 932 -35.58 14.52 -5.24
CA THR A 932 -34.27 14.55 -4.58
C THR A 932 -33.62 13.17 -4.53
N LEU A 933 -34.43 12.10 -4.47
CA LEU A 933 -34.03 10.72 -4.69
C LEU A 933 -34.24 10.36 -6.16
N ARG A 934 -33.18 9.95 -6.85
CA ARG A 934 -33.22 9.56 -8.26
C ARG A 934 -32.83 8.11 -8.41
N LEU A 935 -33.66 7.32 -9.09
CA LEU A 935 -33.28 5.98 -9.53
C LEU A 935 -32.69 6.06 -10.93
N GLU A 936 -31.65 5.28 -11.18
CA GLU A 936 -31.04 5.18 -12.51
C GLU A 936 -32.05 4.79 -13.60
N ARG A 937 -33.00 3.91 -13.25
CA ARG A 937 -34.04 3.41 -14.15
C ARG A 937 -35.16 4.42 -14.42
N ASP A 938 -35.19 5.53 -13.68
CA ASP A 938 -36.19 6.58 -13.87
C ASP A 938 -35.78 7.59 -14.96
N PHE A 939 -34.59 7.47 -15.57
CA PHE A 939 -34.18 8.40 -16.62
C PHE A 939 -35.01 8.22 -17.90
N THR A 940 -35.51 9.35 -18.42
CA THR A 940 -36.20 9.42 -19.70
C THR A 940 -35.21 9.71 -20.82
N TYR A 941 -35.33 8.94 -21.90
CA TYR A 941 -34.50 9.05 -23.10
C TYR A 941 -35.38 9.39 -24.29
N GLU A 942 -34.97 10.39 -25.06
CA GLU A 942 -35.59 10.79 -26.31
C GLU A 942 -34.77 10.23 -27.47
N ALA A 943 -35.42 9.59 -28.44
CA ALA A 943 -34.76 9.13 -29.66
C ALA A 943 -34.29 10.35 -30.46
N ALA A 944 -32.97 10.43 -30.71
CA ALA A 944 -32.36 11.58 -31.37
C ALA A 944 -31.14 11.15 -32.18
N GLY A 945 -30.64 11.98 -33.09
CA GLY A 945 -29.48 11.67 -33.95
C GLY A 945 -29.75 10.70 -35.12
N GLY A 946 -30.96 10.14 -35.18
CA GLY A 946 -31.45 9.44 -36.37
C GLY A 946 -30.68 8.18 -36.75
N LEU A 947 -30.16 7.42 -35.78
CA LEU A 947 -29.47 6.16 -36.00
C LEU A 947 -30.18 5.01 -35.30
N HIS A 948 -30.72 4.07 -36.06
CA HIS A 948 -31.32 2.85 -35.53
C HIS A 948 -30.62 1.63 -36.14
N SER A 949 -30.28 0.60 -35.37
CA SER A 949 -29.81 -0.68 -35.88
C SER A 949 -30.51 -1.85 -35.24
N VAL A 950 -30.70 -2.93 -36.00
CA VAL A 950 -31.38 -4.15 -35.56
C VAL A 950 -30.65 -5.39 -36.06
N ARG A 951 -30.62 -6.45 -35.26
CA ARG A 951 -30.21 -7.78 -35.73
C ARG A 951 -31.21 -8.29 -36.74
N TYR A 952 -30.75 -8.77 -37.89
CA TYR A 952 -31.65 -9.21 -38.95
C TYR A 952 -32.58 -10.36 -38.49
N SER A 953 -32.07 -11.29 -37.66
CA SER A 953 -32.88 -12.35 -37.06
C SER A 953 -34.07 -11.82 -36.25
N SER A 954 -33.86 -10.72 -35.52
CA SER A 954 -34.87 -10.10 -34.67
C SER A 954 -35.84 -9.26 -35.51
N TYR A 955 -35.32 -8.52 -36.50
CA TYR A 955 -36.13 -7.83 -37.49
C TYR A 955 -37.05 -8.79 -38.26
N ALA A 956 -36.53 -9.90 -38.78
CA ALA A 956 -37.30 -10.90 -39.52
C ALA A 956 -38.42 -11.53 -38.68
N LYS A 957 -38.23 -11.61 -37.36
CA LYS A 957 -39.24 -12.10 -36.42
C LYS A 957 -40.33 -11.07 -36.09
N HIS A 958 -39.96 -9.80 -35.95
CA HIS A 958 -40.83 -8.76 -35.38
C HIS A 958 -41.36 -7.74 -36.41
N GLY A 959 -40.76 -7.63 -37.59
CA GLY A 959 -41.14 -6.68 -38.64
C GLY A 959 -40.93 -5.20 -38.28
N ASN A 960 -40.13 -4.91 -37.25
CA ASN A 960 -39.85 -3.55 -36.78
C ASN A 960 -38.36 -3.38 -36.45
N ILE A 961 -37.81 -2.20 -36.74
CA ILE A 961 -36.41 -1.87 -36.48
C ILE A 961 -36.13 -1.60 -35.00
N VAL A 962 -37.13 -1.15 -34.25
CA VAL A 962 -37.07 -1.04 -32.78
C VAL A 962 -37.91 -2.18 -32.22
N CYS A 963 -37.25 -3.23 -31.76
CA CYS A 963 -37.90 -4.45 -31.30
C CYS A 963 -37.06 -5.23 -30.29
N GLY A 964 -37.72 -6.17 -29.60
CA GLY A 964 -37.08 -7.11 -28.69
C GLY A 964 -36.39 -6.40 -27.51
N LYS A 965 -35.18 -6.84 -27.19
CA LYS A 965 -34.28 -6.21 -26.22
C LYS A 965 -33.65 -4.97 -26.84
N ILE A 966 -34.15 -3.81 -26.42
CA ILE A 966 -33.73 -2.50 -26.95
C ILE A 966 -32.56 -1.97 -26.12
N GLY A 967 -31.38 -1.87 -26.73
CA GLY A 967 -30.24 -1.10 -26.21
C GLY A 967 -30.27 0.34 -26.71
N HIS A 968 -29.35 1.16 -26.23
CA HIS A 968 -29.26 2.56 -26.66
C HIS A 968 -27.81 3.06 -26.65
N VAL A 969 -27.55 4.10 -27.45
CA VAL A 969 -26.29 4.86 -27.42
C VAL A 969 -26.63 6.32 -27.12
N ILE A 970 -26.06 6.86 -26.05
CA ILE A 970 -26.21 8.28 -25.72
C ILE A 970 -25.36 9.11 -26.68
N ILE A 971 -25.95 10.14 -27.26
CA ILE A 971 -25.27 11.12 -28.12
C ILE A 971 -25.23 12.49 -27.42
N ASP A 972 -24.27 13.32 -27.81
CA ASP A 972 -24.18 14.70 -27.36
C ASP A 972 -25.29 15.58 -27.93
N GLU A 973 -25.56 16.70 -27.25
CA GLU A 973 -26.65 17.62 -27.59
C GLU A 973 -26.53 18.18 -29.01
N GLU A 974 -25.31 18.46 -29.47
CA GLU A 974 -25.07 18.92 -30.84
C GLU A 974 -25.46 17.87 -31.88
N SER A 975 -25.04 16.62 -31.69
CA SER A 975 -25.37 15.49 -32.57
C SER A 975 -26.87 15.14 -32.58
N SER A 976 -27.63 15.63 -31.59
CA SER A 976 -29.06 15.36 -31.41
C SER A 976 -29.97 16.29 -32.24
N MET A 977 -29.44 17.37 -32.82
CA MET A 977 -30.24 18.42 -33.48
C MET A 977 -30.65 18.00 -34.92
N PRO A 978 -31.96 17.82 -35.20
CA PRO A 978 -32.45 17.55 -36.55
C PRO A 978 -32.67 18.84 -37.36
N ILE A 979 -32.75 18.71 -38.68
CA ILE A 979 -33.27 19.72 -39.60
C ILE A 979 -34.62 19.22 -40.13
N THR A 980 -35.70 19.89 -39.75
CA THR A 980 -37.07 19.58 -40.16
C THR A 980 -37.82 20.76 -40.77
N SER A 981 -37.23 21.96 -40.74
CA SER A 981 -37.79 23.20 -41.28
C SER A 981 -36.73 24.07 -41.95
N ASP A 982 -37.17 25.01 -42.79
CA ASP A 982 -36.27 25.98 -43.44
C ASP A 982 -35.47 26.83 -42.44
N SER A 983 -36.11 27.26 -41.34
CA SER A 983 -35.43 28.03 -40.29
C SER A 983 -34.34 27.23 -39.58
N GLU A 984 -34.57 25.94 -39.35
CA GLU A 984 -33.57 25.05 -38.77
C GLU A 984 -32.43 24.79 -39.76
N PHE A 985 -32.74 24.68 -41.06
CA PHE A 985 -31.74 24.52 -42.11
C PHE A 985 -30.77 25.72 -42.16
N GLU A 986 -31.28 26.95 -42.17
CA GLU A 986 -30.46 28.18 -42.21
C GLU A 986 -29.61 28.36 -40.95
N ALA A 987 -30.18 28.08 -39.78
CA ALA A 987 -29.47 28.14 -38.50
C ALA A 987 -28.35 27.08 -38.43
N ALA A 988 -28.66 25.84 -38.82
CA ALA A 988 -27.70 24.76 -38.85
C ALA A 988 -26.59 25.02 -39.88
N GLU A 989 -26.91 25.58 -41.05
CA GLU A 989 -25.91 25.91 -42.07
C GLU A 989 -24.93 26.97 -41.56
N SER A 990 -25.45 28.01 -40.88
CA SER A 990 -24.63 29.07 -40.29
C SER A 990 -23.71 28.53 -39.20
N PHE A 991 -24.23 27.66 -38.32
CA PHE A 991 -23.44 27.01 -37.28
C PHE A 991 -22.37 26.06 -37.87
N TYR A 992 -22.72 25.30 -38.92
CA TYR A 992 -21.78 24.42 -39.60
C TYR A 992 -20.65 25.19 -40.30
N LYS A 993 -20.96 26.31 -40.98
CA LYS A 993 -19.94 27.20 -41.58
C LYS A 993 -18.95 27.73 -40.55
N ALA A 994 -19.44 28.17 -39.39
CA ALA A 994 -18.60 28.67 -38.31
C ALA A 994 -17.62 27.64 -37.73
N LYS A 995 -17.90 26.33 -37.91
CA LYS A 995 -16.99 25.25 -37.51
C LYS A 995 -15.96 24.87 -38.57
N LEU A 996 -16.20 25.22 -39.83
CA LEU A 996 -15.26 24.96 -40.94
C LEU A 996 -14.16 26.03 -41.02
N THR A 997 -14.45 27.24 -40.51
CA THR A 997 -13.53 28.37 -40.36
C THR A 997 -12.80 28.32 -39.04
#